data_AF-A0A0V0RKX2-F1
#
_entry.id   AF-A0A0V0RKX2-F1
#
_cell.length_a   1.000
_cell.length_b   1.000
_cell.length_c   1.000
_cell.angle_alpha   90.00
_cell.angle_beta   90.00
_cell.angle_gamma   90.00
#
_symmetry.space_group_name_H-M   'P 1'
#
loop_
_entity.id
_entity.type
_entity.pdbx_description
1 polymer ?
#
loop_
_entity_poly.entity_id
_entity_poly.type
_entity_poly.pdbx_seq_one_letter_code
_entity_poly.pdbx_strand_id
1 'polypeptide(L)'
;MCEIANILRKEFTCLTLILYRAIMYKAPAQNTGKALIAGAAGAWQDTAAVTGANGHSFAKALEHVIAPDNTNKFIVYNNIPPDIPKVKTKSNSKGVLMMNPNAADDASWIVHTVPGFPKALRGYVFPPAEIQKGHLFICFTIKGSEIDAIAMALRIATPLIYHNDIPDAEINSRPNLKKLVNGESRLTPPLTVTRQISTADAAGLKVTIYSKSEKSKYEIYRRVLVKKLKTGIKVWTTRDKILKSDCRILNRNIKLVTSPIAVDGHASSLESDASQWLISEPGNKFCVIDKPYHIYRKVLVKKLKTGIKVWTPRDKILKSDCRILNRNIKLVTGPITIGGHASFLESDVSQWLISEPGNKFCAVDKPYQKSQAKEPAMAVCIDDATIFGHFNVIAPAQNIGKALIAGVNANAWQNTQDLTGLNNHAVVKSLEHVIMANAANKFIAYSNIPPDVPKVKTKSNSKGVLMMNPNVEDEASWIVHTIPGFPKALRGYEFPPAEIQKGHLFICLTIKESEIDAIAMALRIATPLIYHNDIPDDPARPNLKKLVNGESRLTPPLTVTQQISTAAAQGLKMTIYSKNEKSKYEIYRRVLVKKLKTGIKVWTTRDKTLKSDCRILNRNIKLVTSPITIGDHPSSLESDVSQWLISEPGNKFCVIDKPYHKSQTKEPAMAVCINDATIFGHFNRIGQNKQHQNVITQMVLRKQIDTPDLTVSPGNVVAKPLEHVIAANDANKFIAYNNIPPDIPKVKTKSNSKGVLMMNPQGADEAAWIVHTVPGFPKALRGYVFPPAEIQKGHLFICLTIKESEIDAIAMALRIATPLIYHNDIPDSEINSRPNLKKLVNGESRLTPPLTVTRQISTAAAAGLKVAIYSKGEKSKYVTSPITIGDHASSLESDVSHWLISDPGNKFCAVDKPYHKSQTIEPAMAVCIDDATIFAPGQNIGKAFTQGNAGAWQDTAVVTGVNGHSFGKALEHNKQTNLLHTTMLHQIFQNQKQNQTAKGVLMMNPQGADEAAWIVHTVPGFPKALRGYLFPPEEIQKGHLFICLTIKESEIDAIAMTTRIATPLIYHNDIPDSEIDSRPNLKKLVNGESRFIPPLTVTRDISTAAPGGLKVTIYSKGEKSRFEIYRRILVRKLKTTIKIWTTRDKTLKSDCRIFGRNIRLVTSPISVSGHPSSLESDVSQWLISDPGNKFCAVDKPYHKSQTKEPGMAVCIDDASIFTRFNEIAANLDNCT
;
A
#
# COMPACT_ATOMS: atom_id res chain seq x y z
N MET A 1 3.84 55.46 -44.37
CA MET A 1 3.61 54.47 -43.29
C MET A 1 2.43 53.51 -43.56
N CYS A 2 1.99 53.32 -44.81
CA CYS A 2 0.84 52.46 -45.13
C CYS A 2 1.14 51.36 -46.19
N GLU A 3 2.41 51.00 -46.42
CA GLU A 3 2.80 50.06 -47.48
C GLU A 3 3.41 48.73 -47.02
N ILE A 4 3.57 48.49 -45.71
CA ILE A 4 4.03 47.17 -45.20
C ILE A 4 2.85 46.34 -44.65
N ALA A 5 1.67 46.93 -44.47
CA ALA A 5 0.48 46.24 -43.95
C ALA A 5 -0.38 45.52 -45.01
N ASN A 6 -0.12 45.74 -46.31
CA ASN A 6 -0.97 45.23 -47.41
C ASN A 6 -0.42 43.99 -48.14
N ILE A 7 0.81 43.53 -47.88
CA ILE A 7 1.38 42.34 -48.55
C ILE A 7 1.04 41.03 -47.82
N LEU A 8 0.72 41.05 -46.52
CA LEU A 8 0.43 39.82 -45.74
C LEU A 8 -1.06 39.51 -45.54
N ARG A 9 -1.95 40.26 -46.21
CA ARG A 9 -3.41 40.14 -46.02
C ARG A 9 -4.15 39.39 -47.16
N LYS A 10 -3.42 38.77 -48.11
CA LYS A 10 -3.98 38.26 -49.39
C LYS A 10 -4.04 36.74 -49.60
N GLU A 11 -3.64 35.86 -48.67
CA GLU A 11 -3.62 34.39 -48.95
C GLU A 11 -4.67 33.50 -48.27
N PHE A 12 -5.59 34.01 -47.43
CA PHE A 12 -6.57 33.13 -46.76
C PHE A 12 -8.01 33.66 -46.76
N THR A 13 -8.53 33.94 -47.95
CA THR A 13 -9.96 34.14 -48.18
C THR A 13 -10.43 33.35 -49.40
N CYS A 14 -11.50 32.56 -49.20
CA CYS A 14 -12.44 31.99 -50.20
C CYS A 14 -12.29 30.50 -50.59
N LEU A 15 -13.36 29.75 -50.24
CA LEU A 15 -14.06 28.62 -50.90
C LEU A 15 -13.31 27.44 -51.57
N THR A 16 -14.02 26.30 -51.55
CA THR A 16 -13.69 24.93 -52.02
C THR A 16 -12.75 24.15 -51.11
N LEU A 17 -13.02 22.85 -50.95
CA LEU A 17 -12.12 21.85 -50.36
C LEU A 17 -10.79 21.86 -51.13
N ILE A 18 -9.92 22.84 -50.87
CA ILE A 18 -8.56 22.85 -51.37
C ILE A 18 -7.90 21.60 -50.78
N LEU A 19 -7.34 20.76 -51.65
CA LEU A 19 -6.76 19.46 -51.34
C LEU A 19 -5.59 19.59 -50.35
N TYR A 20 -5.89 19.59 -49.05
CA TYR A 20 -4.88 19.68 -48.00
C TYR A 20 -4.18 18.33 -47.82
N ARG A 21 -3.09 18.13 -48.55
CA ARG A 21 -2.00 17.23 -48.13
C ARG A 21 -1.02 18.05 -47.32
N ALA A 22 -1.26 18.13 -46.02
CA ALA A 22 -0.47 18.97 -45.12
C ALA A 22 0.19 18.14 -44.02
N ILE A 23 1.48 18.39 -43.78
CA ILE A 23 2.19 17.92 -42.59
C ILE A 23 2.54 19.15 -41.77
N MET A 24 2.15 19.17 -40.50
CA MET A 24 2.53 20.23 -39.58
C MET A 24 3.30 19.67 -38.40
N TYR A 25 4.45 20.27 -38.14
CA TYR A 25 5.29 20.01 -36.98
C TYR A 25 5.24 21.20 -36.04
N LYS A 26 4.65 21.03 -34.86
CA LYS A 26 4.70 21.99 -33.77
C LYS A 26 5.94 21.71 -32.94
N ALA A 27 6.89 22.63 -32.88
CA ALA A 27 8.08 22.45 -32.05
C ALA A 27 7.78 22.66 -30.54
N PRO A 28 8.60 22.10 -29.64
CA PRO A 28 8.46 22.30 -28.20
C PRO A 28 8.53 23.78 -27.83
N ALA A 29 7.67 24.22 -26.92
CA ALA A 29 7.56 25.60 -26.44
C ALA A 29 7.25 26.66 -27.53
N GLN A 30 6.97 26.25 -28.77
CA GLN A 30 6.49 27.13 -29.83
C GLN A 30 4.96 27.10 -29.90
N ASN A 31 4.37 28.29 -29.99
CA ASN A 31 2.93 28.44 -30.23
C ASN A 31 2.61 28.33 -31.73
N THR A 32 3.57 28.66 -32.61
CA THR A 32 3.48 28.47 -34.06
C THR A 32 3.96 27.07 -34.46
N GLY A 33 3.36 26.51 -35.50
CA GLY A 33 3.80 25.29 -36.16
C GLY A 33 4.61 25.61 -37.41
N LYS A 34 5.36 24.63 -37.91
CA LYS A 34 5.92 24.63 -39.26
C LYS A 34 5.08 23.68 -40.11
N ALA A 35 4.52 24.14 -41.22
CA ALA A 35 3.71 23.32 -42.13
C ALA A 35 4.40 23.13 -43.48
N LEU A 36 4.24 21.93 -44.04
CA LEU A 36 4.50 21.60 -45.43
C LEU A 36 3.16 21.33 -46.10
N ILE A 37 2.84 22.09 -47.14
CA ILE A 37 1.61 21.95 -47.91
C ILE A 37 1.99 21.50 -49.32
N ALA A 38 1.48 20.35 -49.75
CA ALA A 38 1.79 19.85 -51.08
C ALA A 38 1.17 20.76 -52.16
N GLY A 39 2.01 21.35 -53.01
CA GLY A 39 1.58 22.23 -54.13
C GLY A 39 2.21 23.62 -54.09
N ALA A 40 2.65 24.10 -52.92
CA ALA A 40 3.47 25.32 -52.79
C ALA A 40 4.96 24.95 -52.73
N ALA A 41 5.85 25.85 -53.19
CA ALA A 41 7.31 25.65 -53.22
C ALA A 41 7.80 25.07 -51.88
N GLY A 42 8.47 23.91 -51.93
CA GLY A 42 8.64 22.93 -50.84
C GLY A 42 9.48 23.34 -49.63
N ALA A 43 9.30 24.55 -49.11
CA ALA A 43 9.87 25.03 -47.86
C ALA A 43 8.86 24.89 -46.72
N TRP A 44 9.37 24.72 -45.49
CA TRP A 44 8.55 24.81 -44.29
C TRP A 44 8.02 26.25 -44.14
N GLN A 45 6.75 26.39 -43.83
CA GLN A 45 6.10 27.69 -43.64
C GLN A 45 5.59 27.80 -42.19
N ASP A 46 5.72 28.99 -41.60
CA ASP A 46 5.14 29.25 -40.29
C ASP A 46 3.61 29.26 -40.36
N THR A 47 2.97 28.54 -39.44
CA THR A 47 1.53 28.60 -39.24
C THR A 47 1.20 29.69 -38.22
N ALA A 48 -0.04 30.20 -38.23
CA ALA A 48 -0.55 30.91 -37.06
C ALA A 48 -0.50 30.03 -35.80
N ALA A 49 -0.64 30.68 -34.64
CA ALA A 49 -0.52 30.00 -33.37
C ALA A 49 -1.57 28.89 -33.21
N VAL A 50 -1.12 27.66 -32.94
CA VAL A 50 -2.00 26.49 -32.77
C VAL A 50 -2.85 26.54 -31.50
N THR A 51 -2.70 27.58 -30.68
CA THR A 51 -3.52 27.82 -29.49
C THR A 51 -4.82 28.57 -29.81
N GLY A 52 -4.91 29.19 -31.00
CA GLY A 52 -6.11 29.90 -31.45
C GLY A 52 -6.77 29.16 -32.62
N ALA A 53 -8.10 29.31 -32.75
CA ALA A 53 -8.85 28.69 -33.85
C ALA A 53 -8.60 29.36 -35.22
N ASN A 54 -8.11 30.61 -35.22
CA ASN A 54 -8.02 31.44 -36.43
C ASN A 54 -6.61 31.41 -37.04
N GLY A 55 -6.55 31.28 -38.37
CA GLY A 55 -5.33 31.53 -39.15
C GLY A 55 -4.38 30.34 -39.35
N HIS A 56 -4.73 29.11 -38.91
CA HIS A 56 -3.93 27.92 -39.25
C HIS A 56 -4.78 26.80 -39.86
N SER A 57 -4.19 26.11 -40.85
CA SER A 57 -4.84 25.09 -41.70
C SER A 57 -5.49 23.94 -40.92
N PHE A 58 -5.00 23.67 -39.71
CA PHE A 58 -5.43 22.53 -38.91
C PHE A 58 -6.66 22.79 -38.03
N ALA A 59 -6.86 24.01 -37.51
CA ALA A 59 -8.11 24.37 -36.85
C ALA A 59 -9.25 24.43 -37.86
N LYS A 60 -8.96 24.96 -39.06
CA LYS A 60 -9.88 24.95 -40.19
C LYS A 60 -10.30 23.53 -40.59
N ALA A 61 -9.34 22.60 -40.71
CA ALA A 61 -9.63 21.19 -41.00
C ALA A 61 -10.46 20.48 -39.91
N LEU A 62 -10.54 21.03 -38.70
CA LEU A 62 -11.31 20.49 -37.58
C LEU A 62 -12.59 21.29 -37.29
N GLU A 63 -12.95 22.28 -38.10
CA GLU A 63 -14.05 23.20 -37.79
C GLU A 63 -15.37 22.47 -37.50
N HIS A 64 -15.67 21.45 -38.31
CA HIS A 64 -16.86 20.60 -38.16
C HIS A 64 -16.71 19.50 -37.08
N VAL A 65 -15.53 19.37 -36.49
CA VAL A 65 -15.24 18.45 -35.38
C VAL A 65 -15.40 19.17 -34.04
N ILE A 66 -15.09 20.46 -34.00
CA ILE A 66 -15.15 21.30 -32.80
C ILE A 66 -16.49 22.02 -32.65
N ALA A 67 -17.26 22.18 -33.74
CA ALA A 67 -18.58 22.76 -33.75
C ALA A 67 -19.54 21.87 -34.58
N PRO A 68 -20.85 21.83 -34.25
CA PRO A 68 -21.82 21.04 -34.99
C PRO A 68 -21.93 21.49 -36.46
N ASP A 69 -22.01 20.51 -37.36
CA ASP A 69 -22.27 20.72 -38.79
C ASP A 69 -23.30 19.72 -39.31
N ASN A 70 -24.21 20.18 -40.18
CA ASN A 70 -25.29 19.34 -40.68
C ASN A 70 -24.84 18.37 -41.77
N THR A 71 -23.74 18.66 -42.47
CA THR A 71 -23.28 17.88 -43.62
C THR A 71 -22.08 17.00 -43.30
N ASN A 72 -21.11 17.44 -42.49
CA ASN A 72 -19.92 16.62 -42.18
C ASN A 72 -20.16 15.71 -40.96
N LYS A 73 -19.61 14.49 -40.98
CA LYS A 73 -19.75 13.45 -39.94
C LYS A 73 -18.41 12.75 -39.72
N PHE A 74 -18.11 12.34 -38.50
CA PHE A 74 -16.76 11.96 -38.10
C PHE A 74 -16.66 10.96 -36.95
N ILE A 75 -15.50 10.31 -36.88
CA ILE A 75 -15.04 9.48 -35.76
C ILE A 75 -13.79 10.11 -35.17
N VAL A 76 -13.76 10.26 -33.85
CA VAL A 76 -12.58 10.73 -33.12
C VAL A 76 -12.02 9.63 -32.24
N TYR A 77 -10.71 9.40 -32.35
CA TYR A 77 -10.01 8.40 -31.55
C TYR A 77 -8.74 8.95 -30.90
N ASN A 78 -8.54 8.65 -29.61
CA ASN A 78 -7.36 9.08 -28.86
C ASN A 78 -7.17 8.18 -27.63
N ASN A 79 -5.94 7.73 -27.37
CA ASN A 79 -5.63 6.93 -26.18
C ASN A 79 -5.65 7.74 -24.87
N ILE A 80 -5.62 9.06 -24.96
CA ILE A 80 -5.81 10.01 -23.86
C ILE A 80 -6.85 11.02 -24.36
N PRO A 81 -8.15 10.68 -24.36
CA PRO A 81 -9.19 11.60 -24.85
C PRO A 81 -9.35 12.79 -23.89
N PRO A 82 -9.82 13.95 -24.37
CA PRO A 82 -10.10 15.09 -23.51
C PRO A 82 -11.20 14.78 -22.49
N ASP A 83 -11.10 15.37 -21.30
CA ASP A 83 -12.15 15.41 -20.27
C ASP A 83 -12.61 14.03 -19.73
N ILE A 84 -11.91 12.93 -20.05
CA ILE A 84 -12.19 11.58 -19.51
C ILE A 84 -10.99 11.09 -18.68
N PRO A 85 -11.06 11.15 -17.34
CA PRO A 85 -9.98 10.65 -16.49
C PRO A 85 -9.83 9.11 -16.54
N LYS A 86 -8.58 8.65 -16.74
CA LYS A 86 -8.06 7.27 -16.54
C LYS A 86 -8.65 6.13 -17.39
N VAL A 87 -8.79 6.37 -18.69
CA VAL A 87 -9.05 5.27 -19.64
C VAL A 87 -7.76 4.47 -19.86
N LYS A 88 -7.80 3.14 -19.63
CA LYS A 88 -6.70 2.24 -19.96
C LYS A 88 -6.90 1.68 -21.36
N THR A 89 -6.10 2.13 -22.32
CA THR A 89 -6.12 1.63 -23.70
C THR A 89 -4.87 0.81 -24.00
N LYS A 90 -4.95 -0.09 -24.99
CA LYS A 90 -3.79 -0.88 -25.45
C LYS A 90 -3.13 -0.29 -26.71
N SER A 91 -3.81 0.68 -27.34
CA SER A 91 -3.35 1.47 -28.47
C SER A 91 -2.86 2.86 -28.04
N ASN A 92 -1.94 3.43 -28.82
CA ASN A 92 -1.45 4.81 -28.68
C ASN A 92 -1.95 5.73 -29.80
N SER A 93 -2.70 5.19 -30.78
CA SER A 93 -3.08 5.92 -31.98
C SER A 93 -4.07 7.04 -31.65
N LYS A 94 -3.96 8.16 -32.38
CA LYS A 94 -4.84 9.33 -32.24
C LYS A 94 -5.14 9.95 -33.61
N GLY A 95 -6.35 10.45 -33.80
CA GLY A 95 -6.77 11.03 -35.07
C GLY A 95 -8.26 11.26 -35.20
N VAL A 96 -8.63 11.78 -36.37
CA VAL A 96 -10.00 12.10 -36.76
C VAL A 96 -10.24 11.57 -38.17
N LEU A 97 -11.32 10.83 -38.38
CA LEU A 97 -11.76 10.37 -39.70
C LEU A 97 -13.11 11.02 -39.99
N MET A 98 -13.20 11.78 -41.08
CA MET A 98 -14.37 12.61 -41.41
C MET A 98 -14.87 12.29 -42.81
N MET A 99 -16.18 12.44 -43.02
CA MET A 99 -16.87 12.24 -44.29
C MET A 99 -18.11 13.13 -44.39
N ASN A 100 -18.44 13.54 -45.60
CA ASN A 100 -19.74 14.07 -45.94
C ASN A 100 -20.59 12.94 -46.58
N PRO A 101 -21.67 12.46 -45.92
CA PRO A 101 -22.49 11.39 -46.46
C PRO A 101 -23.34 11.85 -47.67
N ASN A 102 -23.47 13.16 -47.89
CA ASN A 102 -24.28 13.73 -48.97
C ASN A 102 -23.45 14.05 -50.23
N ALA A 103 -22.12 13.89 -50.18
CA ALA A 103 -21.22 14.18 -51.30
C ALA A 103 -20.33 12.97 -51.60
N ALA A 104 -20.29 12.57 -52.88
CA ALA A 104 -19.40 11.51 -53.32
C ALA A 104 -17.94 11.97 -53.24
N ASP A 105 -17.09 11.17 -52.59
CA ASP A 105 -15.65 11.39 -52.45
C ASP A 105 -15.20 12.63 -51.65
N ASP A 106 -16.04 13.09 -50.72
CA ASP A 106 -15.69 14.14 -49.75
C ASP A 106 -15.39 13.52 -48.37
N ALA A 107 -14.11 13.22 -48.14
CA ALA A 107 -13.64 12.66 -46.89
C ALA A 107 -12.21 13.12 -46.54
N SER A 108 -11.90 13.12 -45.25
CA SER A 108 -10.58 13.48 -44.77
C SER A 108 -10.14 12.64 -43.57
N TRP A 109 -8.83 12.44 -43.46
CA TRP A 109 -8.23 11.70 -42.37
C TRP A 109 -7.07 12.47 -41.77
N ILE A 110 -7.17 12.68 -40.47
CA ILE A 110 -6.20 13.41 -39.66
C ILE A 110 -5.54 12.43 -38.69
N VAL A 111 -4.20 12.43 -38.66
CA VAL A 111 -3.40 11.68 -37.70
C VAL A 111 -2.57 12.65 -36.86
N HIS A 112 -2.57 12.47 -35.54
CA HIS A 112 -1.83 13.36 -34.65
C HIS A 112 -1.23 12.66 -33.43
N THR A 113 -0.44 13.42 -32.68
CA THR A 113 0.30 12.92 -31.50
C THR A 113 -0.18 13.53 -30.17
N VAL A 114 -1.05 14.54 -30.21
CA VAL A 114 -1.51 15.32 -29.04
C VAL A 114 -2.49 14.54 -28.14
N PRO A 115 -2.14 14.27 -26.88
CA PRO A 115 -3.10 13.77 -25.89
C PRO A 115 -4.07 14.86 -25.44
N GLY A 116 -5.32 14.51 -25.17
CA GLY A 116 -6.37 15.43 -24.74
C GLY A 116 -6.99 16.24 -25.87
N PHE A 117 -6.91 15.79 -27.12
CA PHE A 117 -7.30 16.54 -28.31
C PHE A 117 -7.88 15.63 -29.41
N PRO A 118 -8.83 16.10 -30.25
CA PRO A 118 -9.62 17.33 -30.14
C PRO A 118 -10.83 17.19 -29.19
N LYS A 119 -11.35 18.30 -28.69
CA LYS A 119 -12.63 18.30 -27.94
C LYS A 119 -13.81 18.28 -28.93
N ALA A 120 -14.35 17.10 -29.18
CA ALA A 120 -15.45 16.92 -30.12
C ALA A 120 -16.67 17.76 -29.72
N LEU A 121 -17.15 18.60 -30.63
CA LEU A 121 -18.32 19.49 -30.51
C LEU A 121 -18.28 20.48 -29.33
N ARG A 122 -17.09 20.80 -28.81
CA ARG A 122 -16.91 21.64 -27.60
C ARG A 122 -15.91 22.77 -27.80
N GLY A 123 -15.77 23.24 -29.03
CA GLY A 123 -14.86 24.32 -29.40
C GLY A 123 -13.39 23.89 -29.50
N TYR A 124 -12.60 24.76 -30.14
CA TYR A 124 -11.18 24.52 -30.33
C TYR A 124 -10.40 24.83 -29.05
N VAL A 125 -9.77 23.80 -28.47
CA VAL A 125 -8.83 23.97 -27.35
C VAL A 125 -7.63 23.07 -27.58
N PHE A 126 -6.47 23.68 -27.83
CA PHE A 126 -5.20 22.96 -27.79
C PHE A 126 -4.77 22.74 -26.33
N PRO A 127 -4.45 21.51 -25.89
CA PRO A 127 -4.13 21.23 -24.49
C PRO A 127 -2.92 22.04 -23.97
N PRO A 128 -3.06 22.85 -22.90
CA PRO A 128 -1.97 23.71 -22.42
C PRO A 128 -0.69 22.96 -22.03
N ALA A 129 -0.83 21.74 -21.50
CA ALA A 129 0.29 20.87 -21.13
C ALA A 129 1.13 20.40 -22.35
N GLU A 130 0.55 20.43 -23.54
CA GLU A 130 1.16 19.94 -24.77
C GLU A 130 1.82 21.06 -25.58
N ILE A 131 1.66 22.33 -25.17
CA ILE A 131 2.40 23.48 -25.74
C ILE A 131 3.90 23.32 -25.50
N GLN A 132 4.30 22.76 -24.35
CA GLN A 132 5.70 22.54 -24.00
C GLN A 132 6.34 21.37 -24.77
N LYS A 133 5.59 20.66 -25.60
CA LYS A 133 6.07 19.48 -26.32
C LYS A 133 5.98 19.64 -27.84
N GLY A 134 6.86 18.90 -28.52
CA GLY A 134 6.83 18.73 -29.96
C GLY A 134 5.69 17.80 -30.38
N HIS A 135 4.96 18.16 -31.42
CA HIS A 135 3.83 17.38 -31.94
C HIS A 135 3.78 17.39 -33.46
N LEU A 136 3.45 16.24 -34.02
CA LEU A 136 3.25 16.06 -35.45
C LEU A 136 1.77 15.83 -35.77
N PHE A 137 1.36 16.41 -36.89
CA PHE A 137 0.04 16.32 -37.47
C PHE A 137 0.15 16.04 -38.97
N ILE A 138 -0.73 15.17 -39.47
CA ILE A 138 -0.88 14.90 -40.89
C ILE A 138 -2.35 14.96 -41.25
N CYS A 139 -2.66 15.66 -42.33
CA CYS A 139 -4.00 15.73 -42.91
C CYS A 139 -3.96 15.16 -44.33
N PHE A 140 -4.92 14.30 -44.64
CA PHE A 140 -5.17 13.76 -45.97
C PHE A 140 -6.60 14.04 -46.40
N THR A 141 -6.78 14.60 -47.59
CA THR A 141 -8.06 14.51 -48.32
C THR A 141 -8.11 13.16 -49.04
N ILE A 142 -9.10 12.34 -48.74
CA ILE A 142 -9.23 10.96 -49.22
C ILE A 142 -10.56 10.77 -49.94
N LYS A 143 -10.63 9.77 -50.82
CA LYS A 143 -11.90 9.38 -51.42
C LYS A 143 -12.77 8.68 -50.38
N GLY A 144 -14.09 8.82 -50.50
CA GLY A 144 -15.05 8.18 -49.60
C GLY A 144 -14.90 6.65 -49.65
N SER A 145 -14.52 6.10 -50.80
CA SER A 145 -14.22 4.67 -50.97
C SER A 145 -13.05 4.14 -50.12
N GLU A 146 -12.12 5.00 -49.68
CA GLU A 146 -10.92 4.58 -48.93
C GLU A 146 -11.17 4.38 -47.43
N ILE A 147 -12.33 4.83 -46.94
CA ILE A 147 -12.68 4.83 -45.50
C ILE A 147 -12.71 3.43 -44.91
N ASP A 148 -13.22 2.42 -45.63
CA ASP A 148 -13.29 1.06 -45.11
C ASP A 148 -11.89 0.42 -44.99
N ALA A 149 -10.97 0.78 -45.89
CA ALA A 149 -9.57 0.35 -45.83
C ALA A 149 -8.83 0.97 -44.62
N ILE A 150 -9.09 2.24 -44.33
CA ILE A 150 -8.59 2.93 -43.12
C ILE A 150 -9.19 2.30 -41.87
N ALA A 151 -10.51 2.06 -41.87
CA ALA A 151 -11.21 1.43 -40.75
C ALA A 151 -10.66 0.03 -40.45
N MET A 152 -10.32 -0.77 -41.46
CA MET A 152 -9.64 -2.05 -41.26
C MET A 152 -8.31 -1.88 -40.54
N ALA A 153 -7.50 -0.89 -40.94
CA ALA A 153 -6.20 -0.64 -40.34
C ALA A 153 -6.33 -0.13 -38.89
N LEU A 154 -7.29 0.75 -38.60
CA LEU A 154 -7.60 1.22 -37.25
C LEU A 154 -8.14 0.09 -36.36
N ARG A 155 -9.01 -0.78 -36.89
CA ARG A 155 -9.52 -1.95 -36.15
C ARG A 155 -8.41 -2.87 -35.66
N ILE A 156 -7.36 -3.07 -36.46
CA ILE A 156 -6.17 -3.84 -36.05
C ILE A 156 -5.36 -3.08 -34.98
N ALA A 157 -5.29 -1.75 -35.06
CA ALA A 157 -4.59 -0.91 -34.10
C ALA A 157 -5.35 -0.74 -32.77
N THR A 158 -6.66 -1.03 -32.73
CA THR A 158 -7.53 -0.97 -31.54
C THR A 158 -7.52 0.39 -30.79
N PRO A 159 -7.65 1.53 -31.48
CA PRO A 159 -7.69 2.83 -30.82
C PRO A 159 -8.98 3.01 -30.02
N LEU A 160 -8.94 3.88 -29.01
CA LEU A 160 -10.13 4.28 -28.26
C LEU A 160 -10.90 5.34 -29.05
N ILE A 161 -12.08 4.98 -29.55
CA ILE A 161 -13.05 5.91 -30.11
C ILE A 161 -13.83 6.53 -28.97
N TYR A 162 -13.89 7.86 -28.91
CA TYR A 162 -14.63 8.59 -27.87
C TYR A 162 -15.72 9.50 -28.43
N HIS A 163 -15.82 9.60 -29.75
CA HIS A 163 -16.92 10.26 -30.44
C HIS A 163 -17.14 9.62 -31.83
N ASN A 164 -18.39 9.42 -32.20
CA ASN A 164 -18.82 8.96 -33.52
C ASN A 164 -20.22 9.53 -33.79
N ASP A 165 -20.38 10.26 -34.89
CA ASP A 165 -21.67 10.73 -35.38
C ASP A 165 -21.94 10.31 -36.84
N ILE A 166 -21.15 9.39 -37.41
CA ILE A 166 -21.40 8.84 -38.75
C ILE A 166 -22.74 8.09 -38.76
N PRO A 167 -23.66 8.38 -39.72
CA PRO A 167 -24.97 7.74 -39.79
C PRO A 167 -24.88 6.23 -39.96
N ASP A 168 -25.84 5.50 -39.35
CA ASP A 168 -25.88 4.04 -39.42
C ASP A 168 -25.93 3.49 -40.85
N ALA A 169 -26.53 4.21 -41.81
CA ALA A 169 -26.54 3.83 -43.21
C ALA A 169 -25.11 3.71 -43.80
N GLU A 170 -24.24 4.69 -43.51
CA GLU A 170 -22.82 4.68 -43.91
C GLU A 170 -21.99 3.66 -43.12
N ILE A 171 -22.31 3.47 -41.84
CA ILE A 171 -21.65 2.44 -41.02
C ILE A 171 -21.99 1.05 -41.56
N ASN A 172 -23.26 0.80 -41.87
CA ASN A 172 -23.75 -0.50 -42.31
C ASN A 172 -23.29 -0.87 -43.73
N SER A 173 -23.09 0.11 -44.61
CA SER A 173 -22.54 -0.11 -45.95
C SER A 173 -21.03 -0.46 -45.93
N ARG A 174 -20.34 -0.26 -44.80
CA ARG A 174 -18.87 -0.41 -44.65
C ARG A 174 -18.50 -1.41 -43.54
N PRO A 175 -18.25 -2.68 -43.88
CA PRO A 175 -18.10 -3.75 -42.89
C PRO A 175 -16.97 -3.55 -41.88
N ASN A 176 -15.84 -2.96 -42.25
CA ASN A 176 -14.74 -2.70 -41.31
C ASN A 176 -15.00 -1.46 -40.46
N LEU A 177 -15.70 -0.45 -41.00
CA LEU A 177 -16.15 0.71 -40.24
C LEU A 177 -17.14 0.30 -39.14
N LYS A 178 -18.15 -0.51 -39.49
CA LYS A 178 -19.08 -1.11 -38.52
C LYS A 178 -18.37 -1.85 -37.40
N LYS A 179 -17.42 -2.72 -37.75
CA LYS A 179 -16.65 -3.49 -36.75
C LYS A 179 -15.75 -2.60 -35.89
N LEU A 180 -15.21 -1.52 -36.46
CA LEU A 180 -14.40 -0.56 -35.72
C LEU A 180 -15.25 0.21 -34.70
N VAL A 181 -16.41 0.74 -35.11
CA VAL A 181 -17.34 1.48 -34.22
C VAL A 181 -17.91 0.57 -33.13
N ASN A 182 -18.25 -0.67 -33.45
CA ASN A 182 -18.76 -1.66 -32.48
C ASN A 182 -17.70 -2.20 -31.51
N GLY A 183 -16.42 -1.81 -31.65
CA GLY A 183 -15.33 -2.30 -30.81
C GLY A 183 -14.97 -3.78 -31.03
N GLU A 184 -15.32 -4.36 -32.18
CA GLU A 184 -15.07 -5.76 -32.49
C GLU A 184 -13.59 -6.04 -32.79
N SER A 185 -12.93 -6.72 -31.85
CA SER A 185 -11.48 -6.99 -31.87
C SER A 185 -11.12 -8.46 -32.18
N ARG A 186 -12.02 -9.23 -32.82
CA ARG A 186 -11.80 -10.66 -33.13
C ARG A 186 -10.67 -10.82 -34.16
N LEU A 187 -9.44 -10.92 -33.64
CA LEU A 187 -8.19 -11.06 -34.38
C LEU A 187 -7.83 -12.53 -34.54
N THR A 188 -8.32 -13.17 -35.59
CA THR A 188 -7.65 -14.33 -36.18
C THR A 188 -6.42 -13.85 -36.94
N PRO A 189 -5.33 -14.63 -37.02
CA PRO A 189 -4.19 -14.28 -37.87
C PRO A 189 -4.65 -13.95 -39.30
N PRO A 190 -4.04 -12.93 -39.96
CA PRO A 190 -2.82 -12.23 -39.58
C PRO A 190 -3.01 -11.09 -38.55
N LEU A 191 -2.11 -11.03 -37.56
CA LEU A 191 -2.10 -10.03 -36.48
C LEU A 191 -1.46 -8.67 -36.88
N THR A 192 -1.15 -8.50 -38.16
CA THR A 192 -0.61 -7.30 -38.79
C THR A 192 -1.27 -7.10 -40.14
N VAL A 193 -1.57 -5.86 -40.52
CA VAL A 193 -2.14 -5.53 -41.84
C VAL A 193 -1.34 -4.41 -42.50
N THR A 194 -1.29 -4.44 -43.83
CA THR A 194 -0.80 -3.35 -44.67
C THR A 194 -1.92 -2.96 -45.60
N ARG A 195 -2.31 -1.68 -45.60
CA ARG A 195 -3.32 -1.12 -46.51
C ARG A 195 -2.72 0.04 -47.28
N GLN A 196 -3.13 0.19 -48.52
CA GLN A 196 -2.72 1.29 -49.36
C GLN A 196 -3.99 2.03 -49.76
N ILE A 197 -3.97 3.35 -49.63
CA ILE A 197 -5.05 4.25 -50.00
C ILE A 197 -4.51 5.33 -50.94
N SER A 198 -5.39 5.96 -51.72
CA SER A 198 -5.02 7.11 -52.56
C SER A 198 -5.75 8.38 -52.09
N THR A 199 -5.05 9.51 -52.07
CA THR A 199 -5.69 10.81 -51.81
C THR A 199 -6.62 11.20 -52.97
N ALA A 200 -7.61 12.05 -52.74
CA ALA A 200 -8.68 12.37 -53.69
C ALA A 200 -8.23 13.08 -55.01
N ASP A 201 -7.00 13.59 -55.06
CA ASP A 201 -6.46 14.39 -56.17
C ASP A 201 -6.20 13.60 -57.48
N ALA A 202 -6.16 14.28 -58.64
CA ALA A 202 -6.05 13.66 -59.97
C ALA A 202 -4.80 12.76 -60.16
N ALA A 203 -3.68 13.09 -59.54
CA ALA A 203 -2.46 12.28 -59.52
C ALA A 203 -2.32 11.36 -58.27
N GLY A 204 -3.24 11.47 -57.31
CA GLY A 204 -3.40 10.62 -56.11
C GLY A 204 -2.11 10.19 -55.38
N LEU A 205 -1.77 10.85 -54.27
CA LEU A 205 -0.67 10.39 -53.41
C LEU A 205 -1.03 9.02 -52.81
N LYS A 206 -0.17 8.03 -53.05
CA LYS A 206 -0.27 6.68 -52.47
C LYS A 206 0.21 6.68 -51.02
N VAL A 207 -0.73 6.51 -50.08
CA VAL A 207 -0.44 6.41 -48.64
C VAL A 207 -0.53 4.94 -48.22
N THR A 208 0.48 4.43 -47.50
CA THR A 208 0.49 3.06 -46.98
C THR A 208 0.39 3.04 -45.47
N ILE A 209 -0.61 2.33 -44.94
CA ILE A 209 -0.91 2.18 -43.51
C ILE A 209 -0.41 0.81 -43.06
N TYR A 210 0.43 0.80 -42.02
CA TYR A 210 0.93 -0.41 -41.38
C TYR A 210 0.37 -0.51 -39.96
N SER A 211 -0.45 -1.53 -39.69
CA SER A 211 -1.05 -1.72 -38.36
C SER A 211 -0.66 -3.07 -37.78
N LYS A 212 -0.46 -3.10 -36.47
CA LYS A 212 -0.31 -4.34 -35.70
C LYS A 212 -1.27 -4.35 -34.52
N SER A 213 -1.74 -5.54 -34.17
CA SER A 213 -2.54 -5.72 -32.96
C SER A 213 -1.69 -5.86 -31.70
N GLU A 214 -2.33 -5.65 -30.55
CA GLU A 214 -1.78 -5.94 -29.22
C GLU A 214 -1.28 -7.38 -29.04
N LYS A 215 -1.86 -8.33 -29.79
CA LYS A 215 -1.51 -9.76 -29.74
C LYS A 215 -0.29 -10.08 -30.61
N SER A 216 0.13 -9.16 -31.47
CA SER A 216 1.28 -9.35 -32.38
C SER A 216 2.61 -9.32 -31.63
N LYS A 217 3.38 -10.42 -31.76
CA LYS A 217 4.74 -10.53 -31.22
C LYS A 217 5.80 -9.84 -32.10
N TYR A 218 5.40 -9.24 -33.22
CA TYR A 218 6.34 -8.55 -34.11
C TYR A 218 6.68 -7.14 -33.62
N GLU A 219 7.97 -6.84 -33.69
CA GLU A 219 8.52 -5.50 -33.47
C GLU A 219 8.29 -4.66 -34.74
N ILE A 220 7.69 -3.47 -34.60
CA ILE A 220 7.09 -2.73 -35.72
C ILE A 220 8.16 -2.20 -36.69
N TYR A 221 9.32 -1.77 -36.20
CA TYR A 221 10.37 -1.17 -37.02
C TYR A 221 11.10 -2.22 -37.87
N ARG A 222 11.71 -3.24 -37.27
CA ARG A 222 12.51 -4.25 -37.98
C ARG A 222 11.67 -5.36 -38.60
N ARG A 223 10.65 -5.87 -37.91
CA ARG A 223 9.89 -7.05 -38.37
C ARG A 223 8.71 -6.70 -39.27
N VAL A 224 8.26 -5.44 -39.28
CA VAL A 224 7.20 -4.96 -40.18
C VAL A 224 7.75 -3.93 -41.17
N LEU A 225 8.22 -2.77 -40.71
CA LEU A 225 8.58 -1.64 -41.58
C LEU A 225 9.83 -1.92 -42.44
N VAL A 226 10.97 -2.32 -41.88
CA VAL A 226 12.20 -2.66 -42.67
C VAL A 226 11.94 -3.81 -43.65
N LYS A 227 11.12 -4.80 -43.27
CA LYS A 227 10.75 -5.90 -44.16
C LYS A 227 9.85 -5.46 -45.31
N LYS A 228 8.91 -4.54 -45.08
CA LYS A 228 7.95 -4.07 -46.08
C LYS A 228 8.51 -2.97 -46.97
N LEU A 229 9.29 -2.05 -46.40
CA LEU A 229 9.95 -0.96 -47.12
C LEU A 229 11.14 -1.45 -47.95
N LYS A 230 11.74 -2.58 -47.58
CA LYS A 230 12.90 -3.20 -48.25
C LYS A 230 14.15 -2.30 -48.35
N THR A 231 14.20 -1.20 -47.62
CA THR A 231 15.30 -0.22 -47.56
C THR A 231 15.75 0.04 -46.12
N GLY A 232 16.88 0.72 -45.95
CA GLY A 232 17.26 1.25 -44.64
C GLY A 232 16.30 2.34 -44.17
N ILE A 233 16.29 2.63 -42.86
CA ILE A 233 15.45 3.66 -42.26
C ILE A 233 16.25 4.51 -41.28
N LYS A 234 16.01 5.84 -41.27
CA LYS A 234 16.43 6.74 -40.19
C LYS A 234 15.22 6.99 -39.29
N VAL A 235 15.40 6.83 -37.99
CA VAL A 235 14.29 6.84 -37.03
C VAL A 235 14.46 7.95 -35.99
N TRP A 236 13.45 8.81 -35.87
CA TRP A 236 13.28 9.78 -34.79
C TRP A 236 12.18 9.29 -33.86
N THR A 237 12.55 8.99 -32.61
CA THR A 237 11.65 8.40 -31.64
C THR A 237 12.32 8.45 -30.27
N THR A 238 11.55 8.62 -29.20
CA THR A 238 12.06 8.45 -27.83
C THR A 238 12.64 7.05 -27.68
N ARG A 239 13.88 6.95 -27.18
CA ARG A 239 14.63 5.69 -27.19
C ARG A 239 14.82 5.14 -25.80
N ASP A 240 14.91 3.82 -25.71
CA ASP A 240 15.69 3.21 -24.63
C ASP A 240 17.16 3.25 -25.08
N LYS A 241 18.11 3.36 -24.14
CA LYS A 241 19.55 3.34 -24.48
C LYS A 241 20.03 1.94 -24.98
N ILE A 242 19.11 1.03 -25.30
CA ILE A 242 19.33 -0.39 -25.59
C ILE A 242 19.35 -0.66 -27.10
N LEU A 243 18.43 -0.05 -27.85
CA LEU A 243 18.41 -0.10 -29.30
C LEU A 243 19.41 0.89 -29.89
N LYS A 244 20.47 0.34 -30.49
CA LYS A 244 21.44 1.07 -31.30
C LYS A 244 21.04 0.98 -32.77
N SER A 245 21.73 1.73 -33.63
CA SER A 245 21.68 1.46 -35.06
C SER A 245 21.90 -0.03 -35.33
N ASP A 246 21.10 -0.61 -36.22
CA ASP A 246 21.16 -2.03 -36.57
C ASP A 246 21.62 -2.16 -38.02
N CYS A 247 22.90 -2.51 -38.20
CA CYS A 247 23.52 -2.74 -39.52
C CYS A 247 23.64 -4.23 -39.89
N ARG A 248 22.90 -5.11 -39.20
CA ARG A 248 23.01 -6.58 -39.36
C ARG A 248 22.35 -7.12 -40.64
N ILE A 249 21.62 -6.29 -41.39
CA ILE A 249 21.01 -6.68 -42.67
C ILE A 249 21.74 -5.88 -43.74
N LEU A 250 22.47 -6.58 -44.61
CA LEU A 250 23.18 -5.97 -45.73
C LEU A 250 22.20 -5.08 -46.52
N ASN A 251 22.55 -3.80 -46.69
CA ASN A 251 21.75 -2.78 -47.39
C ASN A 251 20.38 -2.42 -46.78
N ARG A 252 20.06 -2.80 -45.53
CA ARG A 252 18.79 -2.44 -44.85
C ARG A 252 19.00 -2.10 -43.37
N ASN A 253 19.67 -0.98 -43.15
CA ASN A 253 20.10 -0.55 -41.82
C ASN A 253 18.99 0.23 -41.09
N ILE A 254 18.91 0.08 -39.77
CA ILE A 254 18.17 1.02 -38.92
C ILE A 254 19.17 2.02 -38.37
N LYS A 255 19.05 3.29 -38.75
CA LYS A 255 19.85 4.39 -38.24
C LYS A 255 19.00 5.25 -37.31
N LEU A 256 19.63 5.81 -36.30
CA LEU A 256 18.99 6.56 -35.25
C LEU A 256 19.37 8.04 -35.40
N VAL A 257 18.39 8.92 -35.59
CA VAL A 257 18.60 10.37 -35.71
C VAL A 257 19.11 10.96 -34.39
N THR A 258 20.20 11.72 -34.40
CA THR A 258 20.77 12.28 -33.17
C THR A 258 19.91 13.44 -32.66
N SER A 259 19.77 13.56 -31.33
CA SER A 259 19.12 14.70 -30.67
C SER A 259 20.17 15.78 -30.36
N PRO A 260 19.86 17.07 -30.48
CA PRO A 260 18.60 17.65 -30.99
C PRO A 260 18.52 17.62 -32.52
N ILE A 261 17.30 17.77 -33.05
CA ILE A 261 17.05 18.14 -34.46
C ILE A 261 16.63 19.61 -34.54
N ALA A 262 16.75 20.17 -35.74
CA ALA A 262 16.10 21.43 -36.09
C ALA A 262 15.10 21.20 -37.22
N VAL A 263 13.89 21.75 -37.06
CA VAL A 263 12.87 21.83 -38.11
C VAL A 263 12.79 23.31 -38.49
N ASP A 264 13.45 23.69 -39.58
CA ASP A 264 13.44 25.06 -40.11
C ASP A 264 13.71 26.14 -39.05
N GLY A 265 14.84 25.99 -38.34
CA GLY A 265 15.25 26.89 -37.24
C GLY A 265 14.62 26.57 -35.88
N HIS A 266 13.57 25.75 -35.80
CA HIS A 266 12.99 25.33 -34.52
C HIS A 266 13.66 24.06 -33.98
N ALA A 267 14.37 24.21 -32.85
CA ALA A 267 15.01 23.08 -32.19
C ALA A 267 14.00 22.14 -31.52
N SER A 268 14.24 20.84 -31.61
CA SER A 268 13.47 19.81 -30.94
C SER A 268 14.38 18.71 -30.40
N SER A 269 14.12 18.27 -29.18
CA SER A 269 14.86 17.20 -28.50
C SER A 269 13.98 15.98 -28.28
N LEU A 270 14.58 14.81 -28.12
CA LEU A 270 13.85 13.58 -27.81
C LEU A 270 13.09 13.67 -26.48
N GLU A 271 13.55 14.46 -25.52
CA GLU A 271 12.93 14.65 -24.20
C GLU A 271 11.70 15.57 -24.25
N SER A 272 11.68 16.46 -25.25
CA SER A 272 10.65 17.48 -25.40
C SER A 272 9.71 17.21 -26.58
N ASP A 273 9.89 16.14 -27.35
CA ASP A 273 9.08 15.81 -28.52
C ASP A 273 8.26 14.54 -28.30
N ALA A 274 6.94 14.64 -28.45
CA ALA A 274 6.03 13.50 -28.35
C ALA A 274 5.85 12.76 -29.69
N SER A 275 6.36 13.33 -30.78
CA SER A 275 6.27 12.75 -32.12
C SER A 275 7.27 11.62 -32.36
N GLN A 276 6.90 10.68 -33.23
CA GLN A 276 7.76 9.57 -33.61
C GLN A 276 7.57 9.32 -35.10
N TRP A 277 8.68 9.33 -35.83
CA TRP A 277 8.67 9.22 -37.27
C TRP A 277 9.92 8.53 -37.80
N LEU A 278 9.86 8.07 -39.05
CA LEU A 278 11.01 7.56 -39.77
C LEU A 278 11.02 8.02 -41.23
N ILE A 279 12.20 7.98 -41.83
CA ILE A 279 12.41 8.15 -43.27
C ILE A 279 13.18 6.97 -43.85
N SER A 280 12.91 6.60 -45.10
CA SER A 280 13.69 5.59 -45.83
C SER A 280 15.05 6.12 -46.29
N GLU A 281 16.07 5.27 -46.34
CA GLU A 281 17.40 5.60 -46.85
C GLU A 281 18.02 4.41 -47.63
N PRO A 282 18.33 4.57 -48.94
CA PRO A 282 17.89 5.66 -49.81
C PRO A 282 16.37 5.61 -50.02
N GLY A 283 15.71 6.76 -50.17
CA GLY A 283 14.30 6.82 -50.56
C GLY A 283 13.54 8.04 -50.05
N ASN A 284 12.31 8.21 -50.55
CA ASN A 284 11.43 9.35 -50.35
C ASN A 284 10.22 9.05 -49.44
N LYS A 285 10.28 8.01 -48.61
CA LYS A 285 9.16 7.60 -47.75
C LYS A 285 9.31 8.18 -46.35
N PHE A 286 8.28 8.90 -45.90
CA PHE A 286 8.13 9.37 -44.52
C PHE A 286 7.01 8.58 -43.83
N CYS A 287 7.18 8.21 -42.56
CA CYS A 287 6.16 7.50 -41.78
C CYS A 287 6.05 8.06 -40.37
N VAL A 288 4.82 8.25 -39.90
CA VAL A 288 4.50 8.54 -38.49
C VAL A 288 4.15 7.26 -37.77
N ILE A 289 4.61 7.16 -36.53
CA ILE A 289 4.51 5.94 -35.73
C ILE A 289 3.93 6.30 -34.36
N ASP A 290 3.07 5.44 -33.83
CA ASP A 290 2.40 5.65 -32.54
C ASP A 290 3.10 4.95 -31.36
N LYS A 291 4.13 4.12 -31.63
CA LYS A 291 4.88 3.30 -30.67
C LYS A 291 6.39 3.54 -30.77
N PRO A 292 7.08 3.81 -29.65
CA PRO A 292 8.51 4.10 -29.65
C PRO A 292 9.41 2.86 -29.86
N TYR A 293 10.66 3.09 -30.26
CA TYR A 293 11.63 2.03 -30.57
C TYR A 293 12.31 1.46 -29.31
N HIS A 294 11.82 0.30 -28.81
CA HIS A 294 12.32 -0.40 -27.59
C HIS A 294 12.46 -1.93 -27.77
N ILE A 295 13.47 -2.60 -27.15
CA ILE A 295 13.64 -4.09 -27.18
C ILE A 295 13.47 -4.77 -25.81
N TYR A 296 12.65 -5.82 -25.79
CA TYR A 296 12.40 -6.70 -24.64
C TYR A 296 13.45 -7.82 -24.42
N ARG A 297 13.89 -7.95 -23.15
CA ARG A 297 14.31 -9.14 -22.35
C ARG A 297 15.39 -10.13 -22.86
N LYS A 298 15.74 -10.23 -24.15
CA LYS A 298 16.72 -11.23 -24.66
C LYS A 298 18.16 -10.74 -24.90
N VAL A 299 18.46 -9.46 -24.69
CA VAL A 299 19.74 -8.84 -25.12
C VAL A 299 20.80 -8.75 -24.00
N LEU A 300 20.42 -8.54 -22.74
CA LEU A 300 21.36 -8.33 -21.62
C LEU A 300 22.30 -9.53 -21.38
N VAL A 301 21.79 -10.76 -21.50
CA VAL A 301 22.58 -12.00 -21.35
C VAL A 301 23.50 -12.26 -22.55
N LYS A 302 23.21 -11.69 -23.72
CA LYS A 302 23.95 -11.97 -24.97
C LYS A 302 25.06 -10.95 -25.28
N LYS A 303 25.04 -9.76 -24.65
CA LYS A 303 26.01 -8.68 -24.92
C LYS A 303 27.19 -8.59 -23.94
N LEU A 304 27.02 -8.92 -22.67
CA LEU A 304 28.07 -8.73 -21.65
C LEU A 304 29.15 -9.83 -21.66
N LYS A 305 28.87 -10.98 -22.29
CA LYS A 305 29.78 -12.14 -22.40
C LYS A 305 30.36 -12.71 -21.09
N THR A 306 30.06 -12.15 -19.91
CA THR A 306 30.51 -12.56 -18.55
C THR A 306 29.33 -12.81 -17.59
N GLY A 307 29.59 -13.36 -16.39
CA GLY A 307 28.59 -13.47 -15.31
C GLY A 307 28.30 -12.13 -14.63
N ILE A 308 27.19 -12.01 -13.90
CA ILE A 308 26.82 -10.78 -13.17
C ILE A 308 26.25 -11.10 -11.78
N LYS A 309 26.63 -10.29 -10.76
CA LYS A 309 25.99 -10.24 -9.44
C LYS A 309 25.04 -9.05 -9.38
N VAL A 310 23.86 -9.20 -8.78
CA VAL A 310 22.78 -8.19 -8.82
C VAL A 310 22.22 -7.93 -7.41
N TRP A 311 22.25 -6.67 -6.94
CA TRP A 311 21.65 -6.15 -5.71
C TRP A 311 20.34 -5.43 -6.03
N THR A 312 19.20 -5.95 -5.56
CA THR A 312 17.87 -5.45 -5.94
C THR A 312 16.73 -6.09 -5.14
N PRO A 313 15.63 -5.36 -4.84
CA PRO A 313 14.37 -5.88 -4.30
C PRO A 313 13.80 -7.07 -5.12
N ARG A 314 13.25 -8.10 -4.47
CA ARG A 314 12.88 -9.38 -5.12
C ARG A 314 11.36 -9.58 -5.25
N ASP A 315 10.93 -10.32 -6.27
CA ASP A 315 9.53 -10.71 -6.47
C ASP A 315 9.28 -12.22 -6.44
N LYS A 316 10.07 -13.02 -5.70
CA LYS A 316 9.87 -14.47 -5.44
C LYS A 316 9.64 -15.41 -6.65
N ILE A 317 9.59 -14.92 -7.90
CA ILE A 317 9.18 -15.68 -9.09
C ILE A 317 10.35 -15.89 -10.07
N LEU A 318 11.36 -14.99 -10.09
CA LEU A 318 12.61 -15.18 -10.83
C LEU A 318 13.72 -15.73 -9.93
N LYS A 319 14.45 -16.74 -10.40
CA LYS A 319 15.58 -17.39 -9.70
C LYS A 319 16.90 -17.09 -10.44
N SER A 320 18.03 -17.22 -9.77
CA SER A 320 19.36 -17.21 -10.39
C SER A 320 19.41 -18.16 -11.59
N ASP A 321 19.92 -17.70 -12.73
CA ASP A 321 19.98 -18.49 -13.97
C ASP A 321 21.42 -18.95 -14.23
N CYS A 322 21.65 -20.26 -14.09
CA CYS A 322 22.96 -20.91 -14.23
C CYS A 322 23.05 -21.82 -15.47
N ARG A 323 22.16 -21.64 -16.45
CA ARG A 323 22.03 -22.53 -17.62
C ARG A 323 23.11 -22.33 -18.69
N ILE A 324 23.94 -21.30 -18.59
CA ILE A 324 24.99 -20.97 -19.58
C ILE A 324 26.34 -20.99 -18.87
N LEU A 325 27.22 -21.92 -19.28
CA LEU A 325 28.58 -22.05 -18.76
C LEU A 325 29.33 -20.69 -18.84
N ASN A 326 29.93 -20.26 -17.74
CA ASN A 326 30.68 -19.00 -17.58
C ASN A 326 29.88 -17.69 -17.75
N ARG A 327 28.53 -17.71 -17.72
CA ARG A 327 27.68 -16.52 -17.86
C ARG A 327 26.45 -16.57 -16.94
N ASN A 328 26.70 -16.61 -15.63
CA ASN A 328 25.67 -16.80 -14.60
C ASN A 328 25.10 -15.47 -14.08
N ILE A 329 23.79 -15.43 -13.78
CA ILE A 329 23.17 -14.32 -13.03
C ILE A 329 23.01 -14.74 -11.58
N LYS A 330 23.76 -14.10 -10.67
CA LYS A 330 23.73 -14.34 -9.22
C LYS A 330 23.03 -13.18 -8.53
N LEU A 331 22.06 -13.46 -7.67
CA LEU A 331 21.36 -12.44 -6.89
C LEU A 331 22.03 -12.30 -5.52
N VAL A 332 22.43 -11.09 -5.14
CA VAL A 332 23.00 -10.77 -3.83
C VAL A 332 21.86 -10.84 -2.80
N THR A 333 22.10 -11.53 -1.69
CA THR A 333 21.04 -12.11 -0.83
C THR A 333 20.99 -11.56 0.59
N GLY A 334 21.97 -10.76 1.06
CA GLY A 334 22.20 -10.54 2.50
C GLY A 334 22.38 -9.07 2.83
N PRO A 335 22.46 -8.67 4.10
CA PRO A 335 22.78 -7.29 4.41
C PRO A 335 24.11 -6.88 3.79
N ILE A 336 24.14 -5.69 3.21
CA ILE A 336 25.34 -5.03 2.72
C ILE A 336 25.79 -4.01 3.74
N THR A 337 26.96 -4.20 4.33
CA THR A 337 27.57 -3.25 5.26
C THR A 337 28.24 -2.04 4.56
N ILE A 338 27.69 -0.84 4.68
CA ILE A 338 28.28 0.38 4.09
C ILE A 338 28.95 1.17 5.21
N GLY A 339 30.28 1.21 5.25
CA GLY A 339 31.03 1.95 6.27
C GLY A 339 30.82 1.44 7.71
N GLY A 340 30.67 0.13 7.90
CA GLY A 340 30.45 -0.49 9.22
C GLY A 340 28.97 -0.63 9.63
N HIS A 341 28.03 -0.07 8.86
CA HIS A 341 26.59 -0.18 9.12
C HIS A 341 25.89 -1.16 8.17
N ALA A 342 25.23 -2.18 8.71
CA ALA A 342 24.49 -3.18 7.93
C ALA A 342 23.23 -2.58 7.27
N SER A 343 23.10 -2.73 5.95
CA SER A 343 21.99 -2.25 5.13
C SER A 343 21.26 -3.45 4.52
N PHE A 344 20.00 -3.64 4.85
CA PHE A 344 19.20 -4.81 4.46
C PHE A 344 18.38 -4.51 3.21
N LEU A 345 18.11 -5.54 2.40
CA LEU A 345 17.40 -5.46 1.12
C LEU A 345 15.97 -4.86 1.22
N GLU A 346 15.39 -4.85 2.41
CA GLU A 346 14.06 -4.28 2.74
C GLU A 346 14.13 -2.79 3.16
N SER A 347 15.31 -2.34 3.56
CA SER A 347 15.61 -0.98 4.06
C SER A 347 16.42 -0.12 3.06
N ASP A 348 17.04 -0.79 2.09
CA ASP A 348 17.89 -0.26 1.03
C ASP A 348 17.15 -0.24 -0.32
N VAL A 349 17.06 0.94 -0.92
CA VAL A 349 16.40 1.15 -2.23
C VAL A 349 17.41 1.18 -3.38
N SER A 350 18.70 1.08 -3.10
CA SER A 350 19.76 1.04 -4.10
C SER A 350 19.69 -0.24 -4.92
N GLN A 351 19.95 -0.12 -6.21
CA GLN A 351 19.83 -1.22 -7.17
C GLN A 351 21.04 -1.14 -8.09
N TRP A 352 21.85 -2.20 -8.11
CA TRP A 352 23.09 -2.22 -8.89
C TRP A 352 23.50 -3.65 -9.24
N LEU A 353 24.38 -3.80 -10.22
CA LEU A 353 24.94 -5.08 -10.65
C LEU A 353 26.43 -4.92 -11.00
N ILE A 354 27.22 -5.96 -10.76
CA ILE A 354 28.66 -6.00 -11.05
C ILE A 354 28.99 -7.19 -11.94
N SER A 355 29.96 -7.05 -12.85
CA SER A 355 30.42 -8.15 -13.71
C SER A 355 31.36 -9.12 -12.99
N GLU A 356 31.26 -10.41 -13.31
CA GLU A 356 32.15 -11.48 -12.82
C GLU A 356 32.69 -12.35 -13.98
N PRO A 357 34.03 -12.42 -14.18
CA PRO A 357 35.07 -11.53 -13.66
C PRO A 357 35.09 -10.22 -14.47
N GLY A 358 35.12 -9.04 -13.83
CA GLY A 358 35.33 -7.78 -14.56
C GLY A 358 35.04 -6.50 -13.79
N ASN A 359 35.69 -5.42 -14.21
CA ASN A 359 35.77 -4.10 -13.56
C ASN A 359 34.54 -3.20 -13.78
N LYS A 360 33.40 -3.77 -14.15
CA LYS A 360 32.18 -3.01 -14.51
C LYS A 360 31.19 -3.02 -13.35
N PHE A 361 30.95 -1.85 -12.77
CA PHE A 361 29.89 -1.60 -11.81
C PHE A 361 28.74 -0.88 -12.50
N CYS A 362 27.51 -1.37 -12.35
CA CYS A 362 26.35 -0.83 -13.03
C CYS A 362 25.22 -0.51 -12.04
N ALA A 363 24.84 0.77 -11.89
CA ALA A 363 23.63 1.13 -11.15
C ALA A 363 22.39 0.86 -12.01
N VAL A 364 21.41 0.11 -11.49
CA VAL A 364 20.15 -0.20 -12.17
C VAL A 364 19.00 0.59 -11.55
N ASP A 365 18.06 1.03 -12.37
CA ASP A 365 16.93 1.87 -11.94
C ASP A 365 15.65 1.08 -11.58
N LYS A 366 15.68 -0.24 -11.77
CA LYS A 366 14.54 -1.14 -11.54
C LYS A 366 14.94 -2.50 -10.99
N PRO A 367 14.07 -3.06 -10.12
CA PRO A 367 14.41 -4.27 -9.43
C PRO A 367 14.26 -5.52 -10.29
N TYR A 368 15.14 -6.52 -10.16
CA TYR A 368 15.13 -7.78 -10.92
C TYR A 368 13.88 -8.63 -10.61
N GLN A 369 12.80 -8.36 -11.35
CA GLN A 369 11.47 -8.89 -11.11
C GLN A 369 10.76 -9.28 -12.43
N LYS A 370 9.79 -10.19 -12.41
CA LYS A 370 8.99 -10.64 -13.55
C LYS A 370 8.19 -9.50 -14.20
N SER A 371 7.87 -8.45 -13.43
CA SER A 371 7.31 -7.17 -13.90
C SER A 371 8.25 -6.41 -14.85
N GLN A 372 9.58 -6.61 -14.78
CA GLN A 372 10.54 -6.08 -15.78
C GLN A 372 10.30 -6.63 -17.19
N ALA A 373 9.48 -7.67 -17.35
CA ALA A 373 9.02 -8.11 -18.66
C ALA A 373 7.88 -7.22 -19.23
N LYS A 374 7.44 -6.19 -18.51
CA LYS A 374 6.34 -5.27 -18.87
C LYS A 374 6.57 -3.80 -18.43
N GLU A 375 7.68 -3.48 -17.78
CA GLU A 375 8.04 -2.13 -17.28
C GLU A 375 9.47 -1.75 -17.70
N PRO A 376 9.76 -0.45 -17.96
CA PRO A 376 11.07 0.00 -18.45
C PRO A 376 12.13 0.03 -17.34
N ALA A 377 13.37 -0.37 -17.67
CA ALA A 377 14.55 -0.40 -16.80
C ALA A 377 15.85 0.02 -17.53
N MET A 378 16.77 0.67 -16.85
CA MET A 378 18.07 1.23 -17.23
C MET A 378 19.17 0.72 -16.29
N ALA A 379 20.34 0.43 -16.84
CA ALA A 379 21.59 0.18 -16.10
C ALA A 379 22.65 1.17 -16.57
N VAL A 380 23.30 1.88 -15.65
CA VAL A 380 24.40 2.81 -15.90
C VAL A 380 25.69 2.16 -15.45
N CYS A 381 26.52 1.72 -16.40
CA CYS A 381 27.75 0.97 -16.13
C CYS A 381 28.99 1.86 -16.19
N ILE A 382 29.82 1.79 -15.16
CA ILE A 382 31.12 2.41 -15.00
C ILE A 382 32.16 1.31 -15.11
N ASP A 383 33.17 1.51 -15.96
CA ASP A 383 34.27 0.57 -16.21
C ASP A 383 35.54 1.13 -15.57
N ASP A 384 35.59 1.08 -14.24
CA ASP A 384 36.65 1.69 -13.42
C ASP A 384 37.02 0.74 -12.28
N ALA A 385 38.28 0.32 -12.23
CA ALA A 385 38.76 -0.68 -11.28
C ALA A 385 38.72 -0.20 -9.83
N THR A 386 38.80 1.11 -9.60
CA THR A 386 38.77 1.76 -8.28
C THR A 386 37.35 1.84 -7.74
N ILE A 387 36.40 2.33 -8.54
CA ILE A 387 34.96 2.37 -8.18
C ILE A 387 34.39 0.95 -8.05
N PHE A 388 34.81 0.02 -8.91
CA PHE A 388 34.53 -1.40 -8.74
C PHE A 388 35.10 -1.93 -7.41
N GLY A 389 36.34 -1.57 -7.06
CA GLY A 389 36.97 -1.90 -5.77
C GLY A 389 36.16 -1.39 -4.57
N HIS A 390 35.68 -0.14 -4.61
CA HIS A 390 34.86 0.44 -3.55
C HIS A 390 33.46 -0.20 -3.44
N PHE A 391 32.77 -0.47 -4.55
CA PHE A 391 31.42 -1.08 -4.50
C PHE A 391 31.42 -2.60 -4.30
N ASN A 392 32.49 -3.30 -4.69
CA ASN A 392 32.71 -4.69 -4.29
C ASN A 392 32.90 -4.81 -2.76
N VAL A 393 33.28 -3.71 -2.10
CA VAL A 393 33.42 -3.58 -0.64
C VAL A 393 32.17 -3.00 0.05
N ILE A 394 31.21 -2.38 -0.67
CA ILE A 394 29.93 -1.82 -0.15
C ILE A 394 28.85 -2.89 0.05
N ALA A 395 29.09 -4.12 -0.43
CA ALA A 395 28.39 -5.32 -0.02
C ALA A 395 29.23 -6.26 0.85
N PRO A 396 29.60 -5.88 2.09
CA PRO A 396 29.96 -6.86 3.09
C PRO A 396 28.66 -7.56 3.39
N ALA A 397 28.48 -8.68 2.71
CA ALA A 397 28.71 -9.95 3.35
C ALA A 397 28.86 -9.72 4.86
N GLN A 398 27.78 -9.88 5.61
CA GLN A 398 27.92 -10.00 7.05
C GLN A 398 28.73 -11.27 7.26
N ASN A 399 30.04 -11.09 7.28
CA ASN A 399 30.96 -12.16 7.56
C ASN A 399 30.80 -12.58 9.02
N ILE A 400 30.10 -11.80 9.85
CA ILE A 400 29.75 -12.14 11.23
C ILE A 400 28.36 -12.78 11.29
N GLY A 401 28.25 -13.94 11.95
CA GLY A 401 27.00 -14.64 12.24
C GLY A 401 26.52 -14.42 13.67
N LYS A 402 25.39 -15.06 14.02
CA LYS A 402 24.97 -15.24 15.41
C LYS A 402 25.21 -16.68 15.83
N ALA A 403 25.92 -16.88 16.93
CA ALA A 403 26.08 -18.18 17.56
C ALA A 403 25.20 -18.27 18.81
N LEU A 404 24.56 -19.42 18.96
CA LEU A 404 23.98 -19.86 20.22
C LEU A 404 24.76 -21.09 20.64
N ILE A 405 25.52 -20.97 21.72
CA ILE A 405 26.31 -22.08 22.25
C ILE A 405 25.51 -22.63 23.43
N ALA A 406 25.04 -23.86 23.31
CA ALA A 406 24.36 -24.54 24.41
C ALA A 406 25.42 -24.92 25.47
N GLY A 407 25.36 -24.29 26.66
CA GLY A 407 26.35 -24.41 27.73
C GLY A 407 26.18 -23.32 28.81
N VAL A 408 27.11 -23.23 29.77
CA VAL A 408 27.09 -22.26 30.88
C VAL A 408 26.98 -20.84 30.30
N ASN A 409 25.87 -20.12 30.61
CA ASN A 409 25.48 -18.80 30.09
C ASN A 409 24.77 -18.73 28.71
N ALA A 410 24.03 -19.77 28.29
CA ALA A 410 23.19 -19.74 27.08
C ALA A 410 21.92 -18.85 27.17
N ASN A 411 22.05 -17.60 27.63
CA ASN A 411 20.90 -16.70 27.80
C ASN A 411 20.64 -15.78 26.60
N ALA A 412 21.58 -15.68 25.64
CA ALA A 412 21.47 -14.75 24.51
C ALA A 412 22.26 -15.17 23.26
N TRP A 413 21.83 -14.67 22.10
CA TRP A 413 22.55 -14.75 20.82
C TRP A 413 23.84 -13.94 20.88
N GLN A 414 24.98 -14.54 20.49
CA GLN A 414 26.29 -13.88 20.48
C GLN A 414 26.78 -13.63 19.05
N ASN A 415 27.50 -12.53 18.81
CA ASN A 415 28.14 -12.28 17.52
C ASN A 415 29.34 -13.23 17.34
N THR A 416 29.47 -13.85 16.16
CA THR A 416 30.72 -14.50 15.78
C THR A 416 31.73 -13.48 15.27
N GLN A 417 33.01 -13.84 15.26
CA GLN A 417 33.99 -13.10 14.44
C GLN A 417 33.75 -13.35 12.95
N ASP A 418 34.51 -12.65 12.12
CA ASP A 418 34.47 -12.76 10.65
C ASP A 418 34.72 -14.21 10.20
N LEU A 419 33.70 -14.82 9.58
CA LEU A 419 33.62 -16.17 9.05
C LEU A 419 34.31 -16.34 7.70
N THR A 420 34.98 -15.33 7.16
CA THR A 420 35.77 -15.45 5.92
C THR A 420 37.25 -15.67 6.19
N GLY A 421 37.71 -15.35 7.39
CA GLY A 421 39.10 -15.57 7.84
C GLY A 421 39.24 -16.79 8.76
N LEU A 422 40.47 -17.22 9.00
CA LEU A 422 40.81 -18.25 9.98
C LEU A 422 40.75 -17.75 11.44
N ASN A 423 39.92 -16.74 11.74
CA ASN A 423 39.95 -15.93 12.96
C ASN A 423 39.40 -16.67 14.21
N ASN A 424 39.75 -17.93 14.41
CA ASN A 424 39.46 -18.75 15.59
C ASN A 424 38.00 -18.71 16.08
N HIS A 425 37.04 -18.57 15.16
CA HIS A 425 35.61 -18.55 15.45
C HIS A 425 35.04 -19.99 15.48
N ALA A 426 33.83 -20.14 16.04
CA ALA A 426 33.21 -21.45 16.26
C ALA A 426 33.17 -22.34 15.00
N VAL A 427 32.84 -21.79 13.82
CA VAL A 427 32.79 -22.56 12.56
C VAL A 427 34.17 -23.07 12.11
N VAL A 428 35.24 -22.27 12.17
CA VAL A 428 36.61 -22.70 11.82
C VAL A 428 37.09 -23.73 12.83
N LYS A 429 36.88 -23.48 14.12
CA LYS A 429 37.24 -24.43 15.19
C LYS A 429 36.57 -25.80 14.99
N SER A 430 35.27 -25.81 14.72
CA SER A 430 34.54 -27.06 14.45
C SER A 430 34.99 -27.78 13.17
N LEU A 431 35.72 -27.12 12.28
CA LEU A 431 36.15 -27.67 11.00
C LEU A 431 37.67 -27.81 10.88
N GLU A 432 38.43 -27.51 11.93
CA GLU A 432 39.89 -27.42 11.88
C GLU A 432 40.54 -28.67 11.24
N HIS A 433 40.03 -29.84 11.61
CA HIS A 433 40.48 -31.14 11.10
C HIS A 433 39.84 -31.58 9.77
N VAL A 434 38.89 -30.79 9.26
CA VAL A 434 38.24 -30.97 7.96
C VAL A 434 38.92 -30.12 6.90
N ILE A 435 39.43 -28.94 7.27
CA ILE A 435 40.08 -27.98 6.37
C ILE A 435 41.57 -28.23 6.20
N MET A 436 42.22 -28.82 7.20
CA MET A 436 43.63 -29.18 7.19
C MET A 436 43.77 -30.66 7.51
N ALA A 437 44.77 -31.30 6.89
CA ALA A 437 45.05 -32.70 7.16
C ALA A 437 45.47 -32.88 8.62
N ASN A 438 44.80 -33.81 9.31
CA ASN A 438 45.15 -34.25 10.65
C ASN A 438 45.26 -35.77 10.62
N ALA A 439 46.37 -36.32 11.11
CA ALA A 439 46.62 -37.75 11.03
C ALA A 439 45.62 -38.57 11.86
N ALA A 440 45.20 -38.03 13.02
CA ALA A 440 44.29 -38.69 13.95
C ALA A 440 42.84 -38.63 13.44
N ASN A 441 42.33 -37.45 13.10
CA ASN A 441 40.91 -37.27 12.77
C ASN A 441 40.53 -37.81 11.38
N LYS A 442 39.32 -38.37 11.26
CA LYS A 442 38.70 -38.86 10.01
C LYS A 442 37.29 -38.31 9.88
N PHE A 443 36.83 -38.05 8.66
CA PHE A 443 35.52 -37.47 8.38
C PHE A 443 34.89 -37.90 7.05
N ILE A 444 33.56 -37.82 7.03
CA ILE A 444 32.72 -37.86 5.83
C ILE A 444 32.15 -36.47 5.60
N ALA A 445 32.33 -35.96 4.39
CA ALA A 445 31.68 -34.72 3.96
C ALA A 445 30.65 -35.01 2.88
N TYR A 446 29.44 -34.47 3.07
CA TYR A 446 28.32 -34.69 2.17
C TYR A 446 27.60 -33.39 1.81
N SER A 447 27.19 -33.26 0.55
CA SER A 447 26.48 -32.08 0.07
C SER A 447 25.83 -32.35 -1.28
N ASN A 448 24.65 -31.78 -1.50
CA ASN A 448 24.04 -31.74 -2.83
C ASN A 448 24.73 -30.78 -3.81
N ILE A 449 25.55 -29.87 -3.28
CA ILE A 449 26.37 -28.92 -4.04
C ILE A 449 27.75 -28.93 -3.36
N PRO A 450 28.58 -29.95 -3.60
CA PRO A 450 29.92 -30.02 -3.00
C PRO A 450 30.84 -28.95 -3.63
N PRO A 451 31.90 -28.51 -2.92
CA PRO A 451 32.90 -27.60 -3.48
C PRO A 451 33.59 -28.22 -4.68
N ASP A 452 33.80 -27.41 -5.73
CA ASP A 452 34.61 -27.73 -6.91
C ASP A 452 34.16 -28.94 -7.75
N VAL A 453 32.93 -29.45 -7.57
CA VAL A 453 32.35 -30.47 -8.46
C VAL A 453 31.22 -29.87 -9.31
N PRO A 454 31.45 -29.58 -10.61
CA PRO A 454 30.44 -28.99 -11.47
C PRO A 454 29.32 -29.98 -11.82
N LYS A 455 28.07 -29.50 -11.82
CA LYS A 455 26.88 -30.17 -12.42
C LYS A 455 26.37 -31.46 -11.75
N VAL A 456 26.64 -31.71 -10.47
CA VAL A 456 26.03 -32.85 -9.78
C VAL A 456 24.54 -32.59 -9.53
N LYS A 457 23.67 -33.50 -9.98
CA LYS A 457 22.21 -33.44 -9.76
C LYS A 457 21.80 -34.48 -8.73
N THR A 458 21.81 -34.13 -7.46
CA THR A 458 21.18 -34.96 -6.42
C THR A 458 19.76 -34.47 -6.16
N LYS A 459 18.86 -35.39 -5.79
CA LYS A 459 17.52 -34.99 -5.31
C LYS A 459 17.51 -34.60 -3.83
N SER A 460 18.53 -35.00 -3.06
CA SER A 460 18.72 -34.56 -1.67
C SER A 460 19.17 -33.11 -1.58
N ASN A 461 18.83 -32.45 -0.46
CA ASN A 461 19.32 -31.12 -0.11
C ASN A 461 20.27 -31.12 1.10
N SER A 462 20.41 -32.27 1.75
CA SER A 462 21.19 -32.46 2.98
C SER A 462 22.67 -32.12 2.76
N LYS A 463 23.28 -31.42 3.73
CA LYS A 463 24.71 -31.09 3.76
C LYS A 463 25.24 -31.16 5.18
N GLY A 464 26.49 -31.58 5.32
CA GLY A 464 27.12 -31.71 6.62
C GLY A 464 28.46 -32.42 6.58
N VAL A 465 29.05 -32.54 7.76
CA VAL A 465 30.27 -33.29 8.00
C VAL A 465 30.06 -34.16 9.23
N LEU A 466 30.40 -35.43 9.11
CA LEU A 466 30.47 -36.35 10.24
C LEU A 466 31.95 -36.67 10.45
N MET A 467 32.50 -36.37 11.63
CA MET A 467 33.91 -36.57 11.94
C MET A 467 34.09 -37.33 13.24
N MET A 468 35.20 -38.04 13.35
CA MET A 468 35.58 -38.82 14.53
C MET A 468 37.10 -38.90 14.66
N ASN A 469 37.57 -39.11 15.87
CA ASN A 469 38.94 -39.53 16.13
C ASN A 469 38.93 -41.04 16.49
N PRO A 470 39.39 -41.94 15.59
CA PRO A 470 39.41 -43.37 15.84
C PRO A 470 40.38 -43.77 16.98
N ASN A 471 41.23 -42.86 17.45
CA ASN A 471 42.20 -43.13 18.52
C ASN A 471 41.71 -42.71 19.90
N VAL A 472 40.55 -42.02 19.99
CA VAL A 472 39.99 -41.50 21.23
C VAL A 472 38.54 -41.94 21.33
N GLU A 473 38.23 -42.72 22.37
CA GLU A 473 36.88 -43.22 22.61
C GLU A 473 35.89 -42.06 22.79
N ASP A 474 34.74 -42.14 22.11
CA ASP A 474 33.65 -41.16 22.17
C ASP A 474 33.98 -39.74 21.68
N GLU A 475 35.06 -39.55 20.93
CA GLU A 475 35.39 -38.28 20.28
C GLU A 475 34.82 -38.21 18.86
N ALA A 476 33.55 -37.80 18.74
CA ALA A 476 32.90 -37.57 17.46
C ALA A 476 32.12 -36.25 17.40
N SER A 477 31.97 -35.72 16.19
CA SER A 477 31.20 -34.50 15.94
C SER A 477 30.39 -34.61 14.67
N TRP A 478 29.16 -34.10 14.73
CA TRP A 478 28.28 -34.00 13.58
C TRP A 478 27.89 -32.56 13.32
N ILE A 479 28.18 -32.13 12.09
CA ILE A 479 27.87 -30.80 11.58
C ILE A 479 26.76 -30.91 10.56
N VAL A 480 25.73 -30.10 10.73
CA VAL A 480 24.62 -29.94 9.78
C VAL A 480 24.58 -28.48 9.35
N HIS A 481 24.57 -28.24 8.04
CA HIS A 481 24.53 -26.88 7.53
C HIS A 481 23.69 -26.73 6.25
N THR A 482 23.47 -25.49 5.89
CA THR A 482 22.70 -25.12 4.69
C THR A 482 23.56 -24.55 3.55
N ILE A 483 24.85 -24.33 3.82
CA ILE A 483 25.83 -23.65 2.94
C ILE A 483 26.24 -24.54 1.75
N PRO A 484 25.92 -24.21 0.50
CA PRO A 484 26.40 -24.94 -0.68
C PRO A 484 27.86 -24.61 -1.00
N GLY A 485 28.61 -25.57 -1.55
CA GLY A 485 30.02 -25.41 -1.90
C GLY A 485 30.96 -25.43 -0.70
N PHE A 486 30.54 -25.98 0.43
CA PHE A 486 31.26 -25.95 1.70
C PHE A 486 31.08 -27.28 2.48
N PRO A 487 32.05 -27.70 3.32
CA PRO A 487 33.44 -27.21 3.41
C PRO A 487 34.38 -27.84 2.37
N LYS A 488 35.49 -27.16 2.06
CA LYS A 488 36.55 -27.70 1.20
C LYS A 488 37.38 -28.71 1.98
N ALA A 489 37.05 -29.98 1.84
CA ALA A 489 37.77 -31.08 2.47
C ALA A 489 39.28 -31.00 2.15
N LEU A 490 40.10 -30.90 3.19
CA LEU A 490 41.57 -30.89 3.19
C LEU A 490 42.22 -29.79 2.32
N ARG A 491 41.48 -28.74 1.98
CA ARG A 491 41.93 -27.71 1.03
C ARG A 491 41.82 -26.30 1.58
N GLY A 492 41.95 -26.18 2.90
CA GLY A 492 41.89 -24.92 3.62
C GLY A 492 40.46 -24.45 3.89
N TYR A 493 40.35 -23.46 4.78
CA TYR A 493 39.08 -22.81 5.07
C TYR A 493 38.77 -21.79 3.98
N GLU A 494 37.65 -21.98 3.31
CA GLU A 494 37.11 -20.97 2.41
C GLU A 494 35.58 -20.98 2.52
N PHE A 495 35.04 -19.94 3.15
CA PHE A 495 33.60 -19.74 3.15
C PHE A 495 33.16 -19.29 1.75
N PRO A 496 32.16 -19.94 1.11
CA PRO A 496 31.85 -19.67 -0.28
C PRO A 496 31.39 -18.22 -0.49
N PRO A 497 32.06 -17.43 -1.37
CA PRO A 497 31.75 -16.00 -1.51
C PRO A 497 30.32 -15.69 -1.96
N ALA A 498 29.66 -16.63 -2.66
CA ALA A 498 28.26 -16.49 -3.08
C ALA A 498 27.25 -16.68 -1.93
N GLU A 499 27.70 -17.24 -0.82
CA GLU A 499 26.88 -17.66 0.32
C GLU A 499 27.04 -16.73 1.54
N ILE A 500 28.08 -15.88 1.58
CA ILE A 500 28.24 -14.90 2.66
C ILE A 500 27.09 -13.88 2.71
N GLN A 501 26.38 -13.77 1.60
CA GLN A 501 25.20 -12.93 1.47
C GLN A 501 23.93 -13.69 1.89
N LYS A 502 23.92 -14.88 2.47
CA LYS A 502 22.66 -15.59 2.78
C LYS A 502 22.58 -15.92 4.25
N GLY A 503 21.36 -15.85 4.79
CA GLY A 503 21.06 -16.48 6.06
C GLY A 503 21.27 -17.99 5.93
N HIS A 504 22.22 -18.51 6.69
CA HIS A 504 22.53 -19.92 6.77
C HIS A 504 22.41 -20.39 8.22
N LEU A 505 21.89 -21.60 8.38
CA LEU A 505 22.02 -22.32 9.65
C LEU A 505 23.23 -23.25 9.60
N PHE A 506 24.00 -23.24 10.68
CA PHE A 506 25.11 -24.14 10.98
C PHE A 506 24.91 -24.68 12.39
N ILE A 507 24.85 -26.00 12.51
CA ILE A 507 24.70 -26.69 13.79
C ILE A 507 25.91 -27.60 13.92
N CYS A 508 26.64 -27.49 15.02
CA CYS A 508 27.71 -28.40 15.39
C CYS A 508 27.30 -29.11 16.69
N LEU A 509 27.47 -30.42 16.70
CA LEU A 509 27.07 -31.29 17.79
C LEU A 509 28.25 -32.20 18.13
N THR A 510 28.67 -32.20 19.38
CA THR A 510 29.55 -33.24 19.91
C THR A 510 28.69 -34.46 20.21
N ILE A 511 28.99 -35.59 19.58
CA ILE A 511 28.22 -36.83 19.66
C ILE A 511 29.12 -37.97 20.12
N LYS A 512 28.52 -39.02 20.65
CA LYS A 512 29.26 -40.26 20.93
C LYS A 512 29.58 -40.99 19.63
N GLU A 513 30.66 -41.76 19.64
CA GLU A 513 31.06 -42.54 18.47
C GLU A 513 30.00 -43.59 18.11
N SER A 514 29.33 -44.14 19.12
CA SER A 514 28.22 -45.09 18.98
C SER A 514 27.02 -44.55 18.19
N GLU A 515 26.86 -43.22 18.07
CA GLU A 515 25.73 -42.58 17.38
C GLU A 515 25.94 -42.47 15.86
N ILE A 516 27.18 -42.72 15.37
CA ILE A 516 27.57 -42.55 13.97
C ILE A 516 26.74 -43.43 13.03
N ASP A 517 26.49 -44.69 13.38
CA ASP A 517 25.73 -45.60 12.49
C ASP A 517 24.25 -45.21 12.39
N ALA A 518 23.66 -44.70 13.48
CA ALA A 518 22.29 -44.18 13.48
C ALA A 518 22.16 -42.95 12.58
N ILE A 519 23.13 -42.03 12.64
CA ILE A 519 23.22 -40.88 11.73
C ILE A 519 23.41 -41.34 10.29
N ALA A 520 24.29 -42.30 10.05
CA ALA A 520 24.53 -42.87 8.72
C ALA A 520 23.27 -43.51 8.13
N MET A 521 22.47 -44.21 8.94
CA MET A 521 21.19 -44.76 8.50
C MET A 521 20.21 -43.67 8.05
N ALA A 522 20.13 -42.56 8.80
CA ALA A 522 19.27 -41.44 8.44
C ALA A 522 19.74 -40.73 7.16
N LEU A 523 21.05 -40.54 6.99
CA LEU A 523 21.66 -39.98 5.78
C LEU A 523 21.43 -40.89 4.58
N ARG A 524 21.58 -42.20 4.73
CA ARG A 524 21.36 -43.18 3.65
C ARG A 524 19.94 -43.12 3.09
N ILE A 525 18.95 -42.82 3.93
CA ILE A 525 17.56 -42.60 3.51
C ILE A 525 17.37 -41.23 2.84
N ALA A 526 18.08 -40.20 3.31
CA ALA A 526 18.07 -38.87 2.72
C ALA A 526 18.88 -38.76 1.41
N THR A 527 19.69 -39.78 1.10
CA THR A 527 20.50 -39.93 -0.13
C THR A 527 21.31 -38.68 -0.50
N PRO A 528 22.13 -38.10 0.41
CA PRO A 528 23.05 -37.04 0.05
C PRO A 528 24.18 -37.60 -0.81
N LEU A 529 24.87 -36.72 -1.52
CA LEU A 529 26.12 -37.08 -2.19
C LEU A 529 27.27 -36.96 -1.20
N ILE A 530 28.01 -38.04 -1.02
CA ILE A 530 29.30 -38.06 -0.34
C ILE A 530 30.37 -37.59 -1.31
N TYR A 531 31.18 -36.61 -0.92
CA TYR A 531 32.26 -36.07 -1.77
C TYR A 531 33.65 -36.18 -1.12
N HIS A 532 33.70 -36.54 0.16
CA HIS A 532 34.93 -36.94 0.84
C HIS A 532 34.59 -38.01 1.88
N ASN A 533 35.45 -39.02 1.99
CA ASN A 533 35.42 -40.02 3.04
C ASN A 533 36.85 -40.53 3.28
N ASP A 534 37.32 -40.44 4.51
CA ASP A 534 38.51 -41.12 4.99
C ASP A 534 38.26 -41.87 6.31
N ILE A 535 36.99 -41.99 6.74
CA ILE A 535 36.62 -42.84 7.87
C ILE A 535 36.88 -44.31 7.49
N PRO A 536 37.66 -45.06 8.30
CA PRO A 536 37.97 -46.46 8.03
C PRO A 536 36.69 -47.32 8.06
N ASP A 537 36.70 -48.39 7.27
CA ASP A 537 35.63 -49.37 7.30
C ASP A 537 35.63 -50.11 8.63
N ASP A 538 34.46 -50.19 9.27
CA ASP A 538 34.26 -50.81 10.57
C ASP A 538 33.01 -51.69 10.48
N PRO A 539 33.13 -53.02 10.68
CA PRO A 539 31.98 -53.93 10.71
C PRO A 539 30.88 -53.53 11.70
N ALA A 540 31.21 -52.78 12.76
CA ALA A 540 30.24 -52.27 13.73
C ALA A 540 29.37 -51.11 13.18
N ARG A 541 29.71 -50.53 12.02
CA ARG A 541 29.00 -49.41 11.39
C ARG A 541 28.51 -49.75 9.97
N PRO A 542 27.63 -50.74 9.82
CA PRO A 542 27.21 -51.24 8.51
C PRO A 542 26.42 -50.23 7.68
N ASN A 543 25.71 -49.27 8.29
CA ASN A 543 25.02 -48.22 7.54
C ASN A 543 25.99 -47.14 7.04
N LEU A 544 27.10 -46.92 7.76
CA LEU A 544 28.18 -46.02 7.32
C LEU A 544 28.83 -46.55 6.03
N LYS A 545 29.23 -47.82 6.02
CA LYS A 545 29.77 -48.50 4.83
C LYS A 545 28.84 -48.36 3.62
N LYS A 546 27.55 -48.64 3.82
CA LYS A 546 26.53 -48.52 2.78
C LYS A 546 26.33 -47.08 2.30
N LEU A 547 26.41 -46.11 3.20
CA LEU A 547 26.32 -44.70 2.85
C LEU A 547 27.49 -44.27 1.95
N VAL A 548 28.72 -44.64 2.31
CA VAL A 548 29.94 -44.33 1.53
C VAL A 548 29.90 -45.00 0.15
N ASN A 549 29.40 -46.23 0.06
CA ASN A 549 29.20 -46.94 -1.21
C ASN A 549 28.05 -46.39 -2.08
N GLY A 550 27.28 -45.40 -1.60
CA GLY A 550 26.12 -44.86 -2.31
C GLY A 550 24.90 -45.80 -2.33
N GLU A 551 24.87 -46.81 -1.47
CA GLU A 551 23.79 -47.80 -1.40
C GLU A 551 22.53 -47.22 -0.73
N SER A 552 21.59 -46.73 -1.54
CA SER A 552 20.29 -46.26 -1.04
C SER A 552 19.34 -47.41 -0.68
N ARG A 553 18.55 -47.24 0.40
CA ARG A 553 17.48 -48.20 0.74
C ARG A 553 16.22 -47.90 -0.07
N LEU A 554 15.97 -48.74 -1.06
CA LEU A 554 14.83 -48.61 -1.98
C LEU A 554 13.59 -49.41 -1.55
N THR A 555 13.70 -50.24 -0.50
CA THR A 555 12.61 -51.07 0.05
C THR A 555 12.06 -50.47 1.35
N PRO A 556 10.76 -50.64 1.65
CA PRO A 556 10.16 -50.14 2.89
C PRO A 556 10.87 -50.62 4.19
N PRO A 557 10.79 -49.84 5.29
CA PRO A 557 10.12 -48.55 5.39
C PRO A 557 10.89 -47.44 4.66
N LEU A 558 10.15 -46.66 3.86
CA LEU A 558 10.69 -45.56 3.05
C LEU A 558 10.91 -44.26 3.86
N THR A 559 10.71 -44.34 5.18
CA THR A 559 10.92 -43.29 6.17
C THR A 559 11.58 -43.90 7.40
N VAL A 560 12.54 -43.21 8.01
CA VAL A 560 13.18 -43.63 9.26
C VAL A 560 13.09 -42.52 10.30
N THR A 561 13.07 -42.91 11.57
CA THR A 561 13.22 -42.01 12.71
C THR A 561 14.36 -42.57 13.55
N GLN A 562 15.40 -41.76 13.78
CA GLN A 562 16.53 -42.11 14.62
C GLN A 562 16.59 -41.16 15.81
N GLN A 563 17.00 -41.66 16.96
CA GLN A 563 17.24 -40.85 18.15
C GLN A 563 18.70 -40.97 18.51
N ILE A 564 19.32 -39.83 18.81
CA ILE A 564 20.72 -39.74 19.21
C ILE A 564 20.85 -38.79 20.40
N SER A 565 21.94 -38.87 21.14
CA SER A 565 22.26 -37.90 22.20
C SER A 565 23.66 -37.29 22.02
N THR A 566 23.84 -36.04 22.45
CA THR A 566 25.17 -35.42 22.49
C THR A 566 26.03 -36.03 23.59
N ALA A 567 27.36 -35.94 23.48
CA ALA A 567 28.31 -36.62 24.38
C ALA A 567 28.34 -36.11 25.85
N ALA A 568 27.79 -34.92 26.15
CA ALA A 568 27.79 -34.36 27.50
C ALA A 568 27.03 -35.23 28.53
N ALA A 569 27.35 -35.10 29.82
CA ALA A 569 26.80 -35.92 30.92
C ALA A 569 25.26 -35.94 31.01
N GLN A 570 24.59 -34.83 30.64
CA GLN A 570 23.11 -34.73 30.53
C GLN A 570 22.62 -34.68 29.08
N GLY A 571 23.41 -35.18 28.13
CA GLY A 571 23.33 -34.96 26.68
C GLY A 571 21.96 -34.62 26.07
N LEU A 572 21.94 -33.61 25.20
CA LEU A 572 20.75 -33.16 24.49
C LEU A 572 20.18 -34.30 23.63
N LYS A 573 18.90 -34.63 23.87
CA LYS A 573 18.18 -35.63 23.08
C LYS A 573 17.78 -35.05 21.74
N MET A 574 18.10 -35.78 20.67
CA MET A 574 17.83 -35.37 19.31
C MET A 574 17.07 -36.45 18.56
N THR A 575 16.30 -36.05 17.55
CA THR A 575 15.56 -36.97 16.69
C THR A 575 15.73 -36.58 15.24
N ILE A 576 16.17 -37.53 14.42
CA ILE A 576 16.36 -37.39 12.98
C ILE A 576 15.21 -38.08 12.26
N TYR A 577 14.50 -37.36 11.41
CA TYR A 577 13.45 -37.88 10.56
C TYR A 577 13.91 -37.83 9.10
N SER A 578 13.98 -38.97 8.43
CA SER A 578 14.33 -39.01 7.01
C SER A 578 13.26 -39.73 6.19
N LYS A 579 13.09 -39.31 4.94
CA LYS A 579 12.32 -40.02 3.92
C LYS A 579 13.13 -40.17 2.65
N ASN A 580 12.94 -41.28 1.95
CA ASN A 580 13.54 -41.46 0.63
C ASN A 580 12.68 -40.87 -0.49
N GLU A 581 13.23 -40.86 -1.71
CA GLU A 581 12.57 -40.35 -2.91
C GLU A 581 11.34 -41.16 -3.35
N LYS A 582 11.27 -42.44 -3.01
CA LYS A 582 10.13 -43.32 -3.32
C LYS A 582 8.95 -43.10 -2.36
N SER A 583 9.18 -42.45 -1.22
CA SER A 583 8.14 -42.14 -0.24
C SER A 583 7.20 -41.05 -0.75
N LYS A 584 5.93 -41.40 -0.98
CA LYS A 584 4.86 -40.45 -1.33
C LYS A 584 4.45 -39.53 -0.16
N TYR A 585 5.08 -39.66 1.01
CA TYR A 585 4.78 -38.83 2.16
C TYR A 585 5.40 -37.44 2.02
N GLU A 586 4.62 -36.46 2.41
CA GLU A 586 5.03 -35.08 2.61
C GLU A 586 5.66 -34.96 4.01
N ILE A 587 6.89 -34.45 4.11
CA ILE A 587 7.73 -34.56 5.33
C ILE A 587 7.11 -33.82 6.52
N TYR A 588 6.43 -32.69 6.33
CA TYR A 588 5.88 -31.88 7.42
C TYR A 588 4.64 -32.54 8.03
N ARG A 589 3.57 -32.73 7.26
CA ARG A 589 2.29 -33.27 7.76
C ARG A 589 2.34 -34.77 7.98
N ARG A 590 2.83 -35.54 7.01
CA ARG A 590 2.72 -37.01 7.03
C ARG A 590 3.82 -37.70 7.80
N VAL A 591 4.95 -37.03 8.05
CA VAL A 591 6.03 -37.54 8.89
C VAL A 591 6.11 -36.75 10.20
N LEU A 592 6.44 -35.45 10.16
CA LEU A 592 6.73 -34.66 11.36
C LEU A 592 5.50 -34.46 12.26
N VAL A 593 4.40 -33.88 11.79
CA VAL A 593 3.17 -33.66 12.61
C VAL A 593 2.63 -34.98 13.18
N LYS A 594 2.69 -36.07 12.40
CA LYS A 594 2.27 -37.40 12.86
C LYS A 594 3.19 -37.97 13.94
N LYS A 595 4.51 -37.81 13.81
CA LYS A 595 5.50 -38.35 14.76
C LYS A 595 5.66 -37.47 15.99
N LEU A 596 5.61 -36.16 15.84
CA LEU A 596 5.69 -35.16 16.91
C LEU A 596 4.41 -35.08 17.74
N LYS A 597 3.28 -35.57 17.20
CA LYS A 597 1.93 -35.57 17.82
C LYS A 597 1.43 -34.18 18.26
N THR A 598 2.04 -33.11 17.75
CA THR A 598 1.76 -31.70 18.10
C THR A 598 1.65 -30.86 16.82
N GLY A 599 1.09 -29.65 16.94
CA GLY A 599 1.17 -28.66 15.87
C GLY A 599 2.61 -28.18 15.66
N ILE A 600 2.85 -27.47 14.56
CA ILE A 600 4.17 -26.91 14.23
C ILE A 600 4.04 -25.48 13.71
N LYS A 601 4.98 -24.60 14.08
CA LYS A 601 5.23 -23.30 13.43
C LYS A 601 6.46 -23.41 12.55
N VAL A 602 6.34 -23.04 11.28
CA VAL A 602 7.37 -23.32 10.26
C VAL A 602 7.89 -22.04 9.60
N TRP A 603 9.21 -21.84 9.64
CA TRP A 603 9.95 -20.88 8.82
C TRP A 603 10.44 -21.57 7.54
N THR A 604 9.81 -21.24 6.41
CA THR A 604 10.03 -21.96 5.15
C THR A 604 9.58 -21.16 3.93
N THR A 605 10.26 -21.36 2.80
CA THR A 605 9.80 -20.85 1.49
C THR A 605 8.61 -21.67 0.98
N ARG A 606 7.74 -21.07 0.15
CA ARG A 606 6.45 -21.67 -0.23
C ARG A 606 6.21 -21.62 -1.73
N ASP A 607 5.53 -22.64 -2.27
CA ASP A 607 5.08 -22.70 -3.67
C ASP A 607 3.60 -22.28 -3.85
N LYS A 608 2.96 -21.80 -2.78
CA LYS A 608 1.54 -21.39 -2.68
C LYS A 608 0.52 -22.51 -2.91
N THR A 609 0.94 -23.76 -3.08
CA THR A 609 0.04 -24.89 -3.32
C THR A 609 -0.36 -25.61 -2.03
N LEU A 610 0.56 -25.68 -1.07
CA LEU A 610 0.29 -26.17 0.28
C LEU A 610 -0.14 -24.97 1.15
N LYS A 611 -1.39 -24.99 1.63
CA LYS A 611 -1.94 -24.00 2.56
C LYS A 611 -1.71 -24.44 4.00
N SER A 612 -1.87 -23.52 4.95
CA SER A 612 -2.02 -23.89 6.37
C SER A 612 -3.12 -24.95 6.50
N ASP A 613 -2.82 -26.01 7.24
CA ASP A 613 -3.69 -27.18 7.34
C ASP A 613 -4.19 -27.31 8.78
N CYS A 614 -5.51 -27.20 8.95
CA CYS A 614 -6.24 -27.40 10.21
C CYS A 614 -7.12 -28.66 10.18
N ARG A 615 -6.92 -29.56 9.20
CA ARG A 615 -7.78 -30.75 9.01
C ARG A 615 -7.53 -31.86 10.02
N ILE A 616 -6.47 -31.78 10.83
CA ILE A 616 -6.21 -32.72 11.92
C ILE A 616 -6.65 -32.02 13.19
N LEU A 617 -7.71 -32.53 13.84
CA LEU A 617 -8.20 -32.02 15.11
C LEU A 617 -7.00 -31.82 16.08
N ASN A 618 -6.86 -30.62 16.62
CA ASN A 618 -5.81 -30.22 17.58
C ASN A 618 -4.35 -30.28 17.08
N ARG A 619 -4.08 -30.40 15.77
CA ARG A 619 -2.71 -30.39 15.22
C ARG A 619 -2.62 -29.56 13.94
N ASN A 620 -2.11 -28.34 14.08
CA ASN A 620 -2.07 -27.35 13.00
C ASN A 620 -0.65 -27.14 12.48
N ILE A 621 -0.53 -26.92 11.16
CA ILE A 621 0.69 -26.37 10.57
C ILE A 621 0.49 -24.86 10.41
N LYS A 622 1.14 -24.09 11.30
CA LYS A 622 1.22 -22.63 11.23
C LYS A 622 2.51 -22.23 10.53
N LEU A 623 2.48 -21.09 9.85
CA LEU A 623 3.62 -20.64 9.06
C LEU A 623 4.09 -19.29 9.59
N VAL A 624 5.39 -19.18 9.89
CA VAL A 624 6.01 -17.94 10.37
C VAL A 624 5.94 -16.89 9.25
N THR A 625 5.56 -15.66 9.61
CA THR A 625 5.48 -14.53 8.68
C THR A 625 6.87 -13.91 8.50
N SER A 626 7.21 -13.39 7.33
CA SER A 626 8.46 -12.65 7.08
C SER A 626 8.17 -11.14 7.19
N PRO A 627 9.11 -10.30 7.67
CA PRO A 627 10.49 -10.60 8.10
C PRO A 627 10.59 -11.04 9.57
N ILE A 628 11.61 -11.83 9.95
CA ILE A 628 11.95 -12.19 11.34
C ILE A 628 13.18 -11.43 11.83
N THR A 629 13.43 -11.40 13.14
CA THR A 629 14.66 -10.86 13.71
C THR A 629 15.33 -11.91 14.61
N ILE A 630 16.60 -12.21 14.37
CA ILE A 630 17.44 -13.13 15.14
C ILE A 630 18.37 -12.30 16.03
N GLY A 631 18.00 -12.11 17.30
CA GLY A 631 18.67 -11.13 18.16
C GLY A 631 18.39 -9.71 17.67
N ASP A 632 19.41 -9.02 17.15
CA ASP A 632 19.38 -7.73 16.47
C ASP A 632 19.60 -7.86 14.93
N HIS A 633 19.71 -9.08 14.41
CA HIS A 633 19.91 -9.33 12.97
C HIS A 633 18.57 -9.63 12.26
N PRO A 634 18.03 -8.72 11.42
CA PRO A 634 16.85 -9.01 10.64
C PRO A 634 17.14 -10.04 9.52
N SER A 635 16.18 -10.92 9.29
CA SER A 635 16.23 -11.97 8.26
C SER A 635 14.86 -12.12 7.58
N SER A 636 14.86 -12.39 6.28
CA SER A 636 13.65 -12.55 5.48
C SER A 636 13.63 -13.90 4.75
N LEU A 637 12.44 -14.37 4.35
CA LEU A 637 12.31 -15.59 3.54
C LEU A 637 12.99 -15.48 2.16
N GLU A 638 13.41 -14.28 1.75
CA GLU A 638 14.11 -14.04 0.48
C GLU A 638 15.63 -13.95 0.62
N SER A 639 16.12 -13.69 1.83
CA SER A 639 17.54 -13.60 2.21
C SER A 639 18.07 -14.83 2.95
N ASP A 640 17.18 -15.67 3.50
CA ASP A 640 17.50 -16.85 4.32
C ASP A 640 17.22 -18.14 3.55
N VAL A 641 18.20 -19.06 3.50
CA VAL A 641 18.02 -20.37 2.86
C VAL A 641 17.69 -21.48 3.85
N SER A 642 17.78 -21.21 5.15
CA SER A 642 17.43 -22.16 6.19
C SER A 642 15.94 -22.49 6.17
N GLN A 643 15.62 -23.72 6.56
CA GLN A 643 14.25 -24.14 6.83
C GLN A 643 14.25 -24.71 8.24
N TRP A 644 13.37 -24.20 9.09
CA TRP A 644 13.27 -24.70 10.45
C TRP A 644 11.83 -24.65 10.95
N LEU A 645 11.55 -25.41 12.00
CA LEU A 645 10.26 -25.39 12.67
C LEU A 645 10.40 -25.52 14.18
N ILE A 646 9.32 -25.17 14.88
CA ILE A 646 9.14 -25.40 16.31
C ILE A 646 7.80 -26.08 16.58
N SER A 647 7.72 -26.88 17.64
CA SER A 647 6.48 -27.56 18.07
C SER A 647 5.51 -26.62 18.81
N GLU A 648 4.19 -26.81 18.64
CA GLU A 648 3.14 -26.04 19.34
C GLU A 648 1.99 -26.96 19.83
N PRO A 649 1.77 -27.07 21.16
CA PRO A 649 2.67 -26.65 22.23
C PRO A 649 3.96 -27.49 22.22
N GLY A 650 5.08 -26.99 22.75
CA GLY A 650 6.22 -27.88 22.96
C GLY A 650 7.56 -27.20 23.24
N ASN A 651 8.62 -27.99 23.05
CA ASN A 651 10.00 -27.77 23.48
C ASN A 651 11.02 -28.21 22.39
N LYS A 652 10.56 -28.38 21.15
CA LYS A 652 11.39 -28.90 20.05
C LYS A 652 11.64 -27.84 19.00
N PHE A 653 12.89 -27.74 18.59
CA PHE A 653 13.36 -26.99 17.43
C PHE A 653 13.87 -27.99 16.39
N CYS A 654 13.54 -27.82 15.11
CA CYS A 654 14.05 -28.69 14.05
C CYS A 654 14.59 -27.90 12.87
N VAL A 655 15.76 -28.29 12.34
CA VAL A 655 16.21 -27.89 11.00
C VAL A 655 15.75 -28.91 9.96
N ILE A 656 15.36 -28.43 8.78
CA ILE A 656 14.84 -29.28 7.70
C ILE A 656 15.57 -28.92 6.40
N ASP A 657 15.93 -29.91 5.59
CA ASP A 657 16.66 -29.68 4.33
C ASP A 657 15.74 -29.36 3.14
N LYS A 658 14.43 -29.59 3.26
CA LYS A 658 13.41 -29.33 2.24
C LYS A 658 12.40 -28.24 2.61
N PRO A 659 12.05 -27.34 1.66
CA PRO A 659 11.01 -26.34 1.88
C PRO A 659 9.60 -26.94 1.85
N TYR A 660 8.62 -26.18 2.35
CA TYR A 660 7.20 -26.56 2.38
C TYR A 660 6.53 -26.39 1.00
N HIS A 661 6.96 -27.21 0.04
CA HIS A 661 6.47 -27.26 -1.34
C HIS A 661 5.78 -28.60 -1.59
N LYS A 662 4.91 -28.71 -2.59
CA LYS A 662 4.28 -29.98 -2.97
C LYS A 662 5.26 -30.95 -3.63
N SER A 663 6.31 -30.43 -4.28
CA SER A 663 7.32 -31.21 -5.00
C SER A 663 8.13 -32.16 -4.11
N GLN A 664 8.35 -31.82 -2.84
CA GLN A 664 9.10 -32.67 -1.89
C GLN A 664 8.45 -34.04 -1.64
N THR A 665 7.19 -34.24 -2.01
CA THR A 665 6.58 -35.59 -2.01
C THR A 665 7.28 -36.58 -2.94
N LYS A 666 8.08 -36.10 -3.89
CA LYS A 666 8.85 -36.92 -4.84
C LYS A 666 10.38 -36.83 -4.65
N GLU A 667 10.81 -36.22 -3.54
CA GLU A 667 12.22 -35.99 -3.22
C GLU A 667 12.55 -36.58 -1.85
N PRO A 668 13.81 -37.01 -1.60
CA PRO A 668 14.24 -37.39 -0.27
C PRO A 668 14.34 -36.12 0.61
N ALA A 669 14.10 -36.28 1.91
CA ALA A 669 14.12 -35.17 2.87
C ALA A 669 14.62 -35.64 4.24
N MET A 670 15.24 -34.74 4.99
CA MET A 670 15.72 -34.96 6.35
C MET A 670 15.38 -33.77 7.25
N ALA A 671 15.00 -34.07 8.48
CA ALA A 671 14.78 -33.10 9.55
C ALA A 671 15.50 -33.55 10.81
N VAL A 672 16.27 -32.64 11.42
CA VAL A 672 17.00 -32.89 12.68
C VAL A 672 16.36 -32.03 13.76
N CYS A 673 15.76 -32.67 14.76
CA CYS A 673 15.03 -32.04 15.84
C CYS A 673 15.80 -32.12 17.16
N ILE A 674 16.03 -30.98 17.80
CA ILE A 674 16.65 -30.83 19.12
C ILE A 674 15.53 -30.61 20.15
N ASN A 675 15.58 -31.38 21.24
CA ASN A 675 14.64 -31.28 22.35
C ASN A 675 15.25 -30.46 23.48
N ASP A 676 15.19 -29.13 23.36
CA ASP A 676 15.78 -28.19 24.31
C ASP A 676 14.88 -26.95 24.46
N ALA A 677 14.48 -26.65 25.69
CA ALA A 677 13.54 -25.58 25.99
C ALA A 677 14.12 -24.18 25.73
N THR A 678 15.43 -24.01 25.91
CA THR A 678 16.12 -22.73 25.72
C THR A 678 16.25 -22.42 24.24
N ILE A 679 16.74 -23.37 23.44
CA ILE A 679 16.81 -23.27 21.98
C ILE A 679 15.40 -23.08 21.40
N PHE A 680 14.43 -23.88 21.85
CA PHE A 680 13.02 -23.68 21.48
C PHE A 680 12.55 -22.26 21.83
N GLY A 681 12.84 -21.75 23.02
CA GLY A 681 12.45 -20.42 23.48
C GLY A 681 12.98 -19.30 22.58
N HIS A 682 14.25 -19.38 22.16
CA HIS A 682 14.84 -18.43 21.21
C HIS A 682 14.13 -18.46 19.86
N PHE A 683 13.94 -19.64 19.27
CA PHE A 683 13.26 -19.77 17.97
C PHE A 683 11.75 -19.50 18.03
N ASN A 684 11.12 -19.69 19.19
CA ASN A 684 9.73 -19.31 19.43
C ASN A 684 9.56 -17.80 19.47
N ARG A 685 10.48 -17.06 20.12
CA ARG A 685 10.51 -15.59 20.05
C ARG A 685 10.73 -15.09 18.63
N ILE A 686 11.64 -15.71 17.88
CA ILE A 686 11.87 -15.39 16.45
C ILE A 686 10.61 -15.66 15.61
N GLY A 687 9.91 -16.76 15.89
CA GLY A 687 8.67 -17.16 15.19
C GLY A 687 7.42 -16.36 15.56
N GLN A 688 7.48 -15.48 16.58
CA GLN A 688 6.40 -14.61 17.02
C GLN A 688 6.37 -13.30 16.21
N ASN A 689 6.17 -13.40 14.89
CA ASN A 689 5.76 -12.22 14.14
C ASN A 689 4.29 -11.94 14.40
N LYS A 690 4.08 -10.84 15.13
CA LYS A 690 2.82 -10.21 15.50
C LYS A 690 1.95 -9.96 14.26
N GLN A 691 1.22 -10.97 13.81
CA GLN A 691 -0.01 -10.73 13.05
C GLN A 691 -1.02 -10.17 14.03
N HIS A 692 -1.42 -8.90 13.86
CA HIS A 692 -2.65 -8.33 14.42
C HIS A 692 -3.04 -8.85 15.81
N GLN A 693 -2.16 -8.61 16.78
CA GLN A 693 -2.48 -8.80 18.21
C GLN A 693 -2.07 -7.54 19.00
N ASN A 694 -2.35 -6.36 18.43
CA ASN A 694 -2.35 -5.07 19.10
C ASN A 694 -3.33 -4.08 18.43
N VAL A 695 -4.54 -4.55 18.10
CA VAL A 695 -5.73 -3.66 17.90
C VAL A 695 -6.91 -4.12 18.76
N ILE A 696 -6.81 -5.24 19.50
CA ILE A 696 -7.90 -5.73 20.37
C ILE A 696 -7.33 -6.09 21.76
N THR A 697 -6.69 -5.12 22.39
CA THR A 697 -6.63 -5.02 23.86
C THR A 697 -6.81 -3.57 24.34
N GLN A 698 -7.30 -2.68 23.47
CA GLN A 698 -7.79 -1.34 23.85
C GLN A 698 -9.00 -0.91 23.02
N MET A 699 -9.86 -1.84 22.62
CA MET A 699 -11.12 -1.51 21.95
C MET A 699 -12.24 -2.44 22.41
N VAL A 700 -12.60 -2.35 23.69
CA VAL A 700 -13.98 -2.31 24.22
C VAL A 700 -13.89 -1.61 25.59
N LEU A 701 -14.85 -0.76 25.91
CA LEU A 701 -15.03 0.13 27.07
C LEU A 701 -14.57 1.58 26.83
N ARG A 702 -15.56 2.48 26.73
CA ARG A 702 -15.41 3.84 27.25
C ARG A 702 -14.86 3.71 28.67
N LYS A 703 -13.76 4.42 28.95
CA LYS A 703 -12.99 4.38 30.21
C LYS A 703 -12.41 2.99 30.50
N GLN A 704 -11.24 2.70 29.94
CA GLN A 704 -10.18 2.20 30.82
C GLN A 704 -9.80 3.38 31.74
N ILE A 705 -10.57 3.57 32.80
CA ILE A 705 -9.90 3.83 34.08
C ILE A 705 -9.10 2.55 34.30
N ASP A 706 -7.87 2.62 34.77
CA ASP A 706 -7.25 1.44 35.38
C ASP A 706 -8.19 0.96 36.49
N THR A 707 -9.06 0.03 36.16
CA THR A 707 -10.07 -0.44 37.09
C THR A 707 -9.39 -1.43 38.02
N PRO A 708 -9.59 -1.29 39.34
CA PRO A 708 -9.19 -2.32 40.29
C PRO A 708 -9.71 -3.68 39.83
N ASP A 709 -8.92 -4.72 40.13
CA ASP A 709 -9.26 -6.12 39.93
C ASP A 709 -10.76 -6.39 40.20
N LEU A 710 -11.46 -7.04 39.25
CA LEU A 710 -12.88 -7.42 39.35
C LEU A 710 -13.16 -8.36 40.53
N THR A 711 -12.14 -8.83 41.24
CA THR A 711 -12.28 -9.60 42.48
C THR A 711 -12.28 -8.73 43.75
N VAL A 712 -12.04 -7.42 43.65
CA VAL A 712 -11.84 -6.53 44.80
C VAL A 712 -12.92 -5.44 44.88
N SER A 713 -13.46 -5.24 46.09
CA SER A 713 -14.29 -4.08 46.48
C SER A 713 -13.50 -3.27 47.51
N PRO A 714 -13.26 -1.95 47.34
CA PRO A 714 -14.10 -0.99 46.61
C PRO A 714 -13.48 -0.42 45.31
N GLY A 715 -14.33 -0.01 44.37
CA GLY A 715 -13.93 0.87 43.26
C GLY A 715 -13.93 0.27 41.86
N ASN A 716 -14.29 -1.01 41.68
CA ASN A 716 -14.44 -1.58 40.34
C ASN A 716 -15.76 -1.11 39.66
N VAL A 717 -15.72 -0.94 38.34
CA VAL A 717 -16.79 -0.33 37.53
C VAL A 717 -18.08 -1.15 37.44
N VAL A 718 -18.05 -2.42 37.86
CA VAL A 718 -19.22 -3.32 37.88
C VAL A 718 -19.87 -3.32 39.28
N ALA A 719 -19.08 -3.24 40.34
CA ALA A 719 -19.57 -3.26 41.72
C ALA A 719 -20.36 -1.99 42.07
N LYS A 720 -19.91 -0.81 41.61
CA LYS A 720 -20.54 0.47 41.95
C LYS A 720 -21.99 0.59 41.44
N PRO A 721 -22.33 0.30 40.17
CA PRO A 721 -23.73 0.29 39.73
C PRO A 721 -24.61 -0.75 40.42
N LEU A 722 -24.01 -1.80 41.01
CA LEU A 722 -24.71 -2.88 41.70
C LEU A 722 -24.72 -2.72 43.22
N GLU A 723 -24.23 -1.60 43.76
CA GLU A 723 -24.10 -1.39 45.21
C GLU A 723 -25.43 -1.61 45.95
N HIS A 724 -26.54 -1.16 45.35
CA HIS A 724 -27.91 -1.34 45.86
C HIS A 724 -28.52 -2.73 45.58
N VAL A 725 -27.83 -3.58 44.80
CA VAL A 725 -28.23 -4.96 44.50
C VAL A 725 -27.51 -5.95 45.41
N ILE A 726 -26.26 -5.64 45.76
CA ILE A 726 -25.40 -6.50 46.59
C ILE A 726 -25.56 -6.23 48.10
N ALA A 727 -26.10 -5.06 48.46
CA ALA A 727 -26.39 -4.67 49.83
C ALA A 727 -27.82 -4.09 49.91
N ALA A 728 -28.49 -4.30 51.04
CA ALA A 728 -29.84 -3.80 51.25
C ALA A 728 -29.86 -2.26 51.23
N ASN A 729 -30.88 -1.71 50.55
CA ASN A 729 -31.13 -0.28 50.51
C ASN A 729 -32.65 -0.05 50.64
N ASP A 730 -33.04 0.87 51.53
CA ASP A 730 -34.45 1.12 51.81
C ASP A 730 -35.16 1.89 50.68
N ALA A 731 -34.41 2.69 49.90
CA ALA A 731 -34.93 3.50 48.80
C ALA A 731 -34.93 2.76 47.45
N ASN A 732 -33.87 2.03 47.11
CA ASN A 732 -33.75 1.36 45.81
C ASN A 732 -34.32 -0.06 45.83
N LYS A 733 -35.19 -0.39 44.87
CA LYS A 733 -35.84 -1.70 44.69
C LYS A 733 -35.54 -2.25 43.30
N PHE A 734 -35.45 -3.57 43.16
CA PHE A 734 -35.00 -4.22 41.94
C PHE A 734 -35.58 -5.62 41.70
N ILE A 735 -35.57 -5.99 40.42
CA ILE A 735 -35.79 -7.35 39.92
C ILE A 735 -34.47 -7.85 39.34
N ALA A 736 -34.02 -9.03 39.77
CA ALA A 736 -32.86 -9.70 39.19
C ALA A 736 -33.29 -10.97 38.46
N TYR A 737 -32.79 -11.14 37.24
CA TYR A 737 -33.13 -12.26 36.37
C TYR A 737 -31.89 -12.90 35.74
N ASN A 738 -31.83 -14.23 35.68
CA ASN A 738 -30.69 -14.97 35.14
C ASN A 738 -31.10 -16.42 34.82
N ASN A 739 -30.63 -16.98 33.70
CA ASN A 739 -30.84 -18.39 33.36
C ASN A 739 -29.96 -19.36 34.14
N ILE A 740 -28.85 -18.86 34.69
CA ILE A 740 -27.96 -19.57 35.62
C ILE A 740 -27.83 -18.67 36.85
N PRO A 741 -28.87 -18.56 37.69
CA PRO A 741 -28.84 -17.69 38.85
C PRO A 741 -27.79 -18.17 39.88
N PRO A 742 -27.24 -17.28 40.70
CA PRO A 742 -26.32 -17.67 41.75
C PRO A 742 -26.99 -18.61 42.74
N ASP A 743 -26.24 -19.61 43.22
CA ASP A 743 -26.63 -20.50 44.32
C ASP A 743 -27.91 -21.35 44.07
N ILE A 744 -28.45 -21.39 42.84
CA ILE A 744 -29.55 -22.30 42.45
C ILE A 744 -29.05 -23.26 41.35
N PRO A 745 -28.60 -24.48 41.71
CA PRO A 745 -28.09 -25.43 40.74
C PRO A 745 -29.21 -26.03 39.88
N LYS A 746 -28.91 -26.26 38.58
CA LYS A 746 -29.71 -27.04 37.62
C LYS A 746 -31.05 -26.43 37.17
N VAL A 747 -31.23 -25.11 37.22
CA VAL A 747 -32.43 -24.49 36.63
C VAL A 747 -32.35 -24.54 35.11
N LYS A 748 -33.35 -25.15 34.46
CA LYS A 748 -33.47 -25.17 33.00
C LYS A 748 -34.47 -24.13 32.54
N THR A 749 -33.98 -23.00 32.04
CA THR A 749 -34.80 -21.99 31.38
C THR A 749 -34.55 -22.05 29.87
N LYS A 750 -35.56 -21.70 29.07
CA LYS A 750 -35.39 -21.59 27.60
C LYS A 750 -34.79 -20.25 27.17
N SER A 751 -34.82 -19.27 28.06
CA SER A 751 -34.18 -17.96 27.91
C SER A 751 -32.71 -18.01 28.34
N ASN A 752 -31.87 -17.18 27.70
CA ASN A 752 -30.48 -16.95 28.11
C ASN A 752 -30.24 -15.55 28.68
N SER A 753 -31.29 -14.72 28.72
CA SER A 753 -31.26 -13.34 29.19
C SER A 753 -30.87 -13.26 30.67
N LYS A 754 -29.99 -12.30 31.01
CA LYS A 754 -29.55 -12.01 32.38
C LYS A 754 -29.46 -10.50 32.61
N GLY A 755 -29.77 -10.06 33.82
CA GLY A 755 -29.73 -8.64 34.14
C GLY A 755 -30.43 -8.28 35.44
N VAL A 756 -30.45 -6.97 35.71
CA VAL A 756 -31.11 -6.35 36.86
C VAL A 756 -31.87 -5.12 36.41
N LEU A 757 -33.13 -5.00 36.77
CA LEU A 757 -33.97 -3.81 36.57
C LEU A 757 -34.23 -3.17 37.92
N MET A 758 -33.84 -1.91 38.10
CA MET A 758 -33.86 -1.18 39.38
C MET A 758 -34.67 0.12 39.25
N MET A 759 -35.34 0.50 40.33
CA MET A 759 -36.07 1.75 40.47
C MET A 759 -35.95 2.29 41.91
N ASN A 760 -36.07 3.60 42.07
CA ASN A 760 -36.29 4.23 43.36
C ASN A 760 -37.75 4.68 43.46
N PRO A 761 -38.64 4.00 44.22
CA PRO A 761 -40.04 4.40 44.36
C PRO A 761 -40.25 5.76 45.05
N GLN A 762 -39.22 6.32 45.67
CA GLN A 762 -39.25 7.60 46.37
C GLN A 762 -38.70 8.76 45.52
N GLY A 763 -38.01 8.47 44.42
CA GLY A 763 -37.36 9.45 43.54
C GLY A 763 -38.02 9.50 42.16
N ALA A 764 -38.42 10.68 41.70
CA ALA A 764 -39.04 10.84 40.39
C ALA A 764 -38.02 10.58 39.26
N ASP A 765 -38.36 9.68 38.33
CA ASP A 765 -37.55 9.34 37.15
C ASP A 765 -36.19 8.66 37.45
N GLU A 766 -36.04 8.05 38.63
CA GLU A 766 -34.83 7.33 39.04
C GLU A 766 -34.94 5.82 38.77
N ALA A 767 -34.51 5.37 37.59
CA ALA A 767 -34.46 3.96 37.24
C ALA A 767 -33.21 3.56 36.43
N ALA A 768 -32.82 2.29 36.54
CA ALA A 768 -31.67 1.74 35.84
C ALA A 768 -31.92 0.30 35.38
N TRP A 769 -31.34 -0.05 34.23
CA TRP A 769 -31.39 -1.40 33.68
C TRP A 769 -30.00 -1.89 33.30
N ILE A 770 -29.60 -3.02 33.89
CA ILE A 770 -28.32 -3.67 33.66
C ILE A 770 -28.56 -4.99 32.93
N VAL A 771 -27.87 -5.20 31.80
CA VAL A 771 -27.87 -6.46 31.04
C VAL A 771 -26.46 -7.04 31.05
N HIS A 772 -26.30 -8.34 31.30
CA HIS A 772 -24.98 -8.96 31.35
C HIS A 772 -24.93 -10.39 30.80
N THR A 773 -23.72 -10.90 30.55
CA THR A 773 -23.52 -12.30 30.10
C THR A 773 -23.02 -13.24 31.19
N VAL A 774 -22.67 -12.74 32.38
CA VAL A 774 -22.07 -13.53 33.47
C VAL A 774 -23.05 -14.54 34.09
N PRO A 775 -22.78 -15.86 34.02
CA PRO A 775 -23.56 -16.87 34.74
C PRO A 775 -23.24 -16.83 36.25
N GLY A 776 -24.24 -17.09 37.10
CA GLY A 776 -24.07 -17.14 38.55
C GLY A 776 -23.93 -15.75 39.22
N PHE A 777 -24.39 -14.68 38.58
CA PHE A 777 -24.21 -13.29 39.01
C PHE A 777 -25.47 -12.45 38.75
N PRO A 778 -25.73 -11.35 39.51
CA PRO A 778 -25.15 -11.01 40.82
C PRO A 778 -25.76 -11.81 41.97
N LYS A 779 -25.07 -11.90 43.11
CA LYS A 779 -25.66 -12.43 44.35
C LYS A 779 -26.48 -11.35 45.04
N ALA A 780 -27.80 -11.37 44.85
CA ALA A 780 -28.71 -10.39 45.45
C ALA A 780 -28.55 -10.35 46.99
N LEU A 781 -28.30 -9.15 47.53
CA LEU A 781 -28.19 -8.82 48.95
C LEU A 781 -27.10 -9.59 49.74
N ARG A 782 -26.10 -10.16 49.05
CA ARG A 782 -25.06 -11.02 49.66
C ARG A 782 -23.64 -10.59 49.35
N GLY A 783 -23.44 -9.31 49.09
CA GLY A 783 -22.13 -8.73 48.76
C GLY A 783 -21.68 -9.01 47.33
N TYR A 784 -20.64 -8.29 46.91
CA TYR A 784 -20.07 -8.42 45.57
C TYR A 784 -19.15 -9.63 45.49
N VAL A 785 -19.52 -10.63 44.69
CA VAL A 785 -18.67 -11.78 44.37
C VAL A 785 -18.74 -12.04 42.87
N PHE A 786 -17.63 -11.83 42.17
CA PHE A 786 -17.51 -12.21 40.76
C PHE A 786 -17.18 -13.73 40.66
N PRO A 787 -17.90 -14.52 39.83
CA PRO A 787 -17.68 -15.96 39.76
C PRO A 787 -16.25 -16.32 39.29
N PRO A 788 -15.46 -17.09 40.06
CA PRO A 788 -14.05 -17.37 39.72
C PRO A 788 -13.85 -18.07 38.37
N ALA A 789 -14.79 -18.94 37.97
CA ALA A 789 -14.78 -19.64 36.68
C ALA A 789 -14.94 -18.72 35.46
N GLU A 790 -15.42 -17.50 35.69
CA GLU A 790 -15.72 -16.50 34.67
C GLU A 790 -14.63 -15.43 34.56
N ILE A 791 -13.65 -15.39 35.48
CA ILE A 791 -12.54 -14.42 35.47
C ILE A 791 -11.68 -14.53 34.21
N GLN A 792 -11.52 -15.74 33.67
CA GLN A 792 -10.73 -15.98 32.45
C GLN A 792 -11.55 -15.84 31.15
N LYS A 793 -12.84 -15.48 31.23
CA LYS A 793 -13.75 -15.39 30.08
C LYS A 793 -14.16 -13.95 29.81
N GLY A 794 -14.37 -13.62 28.55
CA GLY A 794 -14.86 -12.29 28.16
C GLY A 794 -16.36 -12.13 28.43
N HIS A 795 -16.75 -11.11 29.19
CA HIS A 795 -18.15 -10.81 29.50
C HIS A 795 -18.56 -9.39 29.10
N LEU A 796 -19.84 -9.22 28.77
CA LEU A 796 -20.43 -7.93 28.42
C LEU A 796 -21.37 -7.47 29.53
N PHE A 797 -21.31 -6.18 29.85
CA PHE A 797 -22.26 -5.46 30.70
C PHE A 797 -22.76 -4.23 29.94
N ILE A 798 -24.08 -4.04 29.92
CA ILE A 798 -24.73 -2.81 29.48
C ILE A 798 -25.46 -2.23 30.68
N CYS A 799 -25.13 -1.01 31.08
CA CYS A 799 -25.82 -0.28 32.15
C CYS A 799 -26.51 0.94 31.55
N LEU A 800 -27.83 1.02 31.70
CA LEU A 800 -28.66 2.10 31.17
C LEU A 800 -29.36 2.82 32.32
N THR A 801 -29.18 4.13 32.43
CA THR A 801 -30.07 4.97 33.24
C THR A 801 -31.31 5.26 32.40
N ILE A 802 -32.47 4.83 32.87
CA ILE A 802 -33.74 4.88 32.14
C ILE A 802 -34.74 5.73 32.92
N LYS A 803 -35.70 6.31 32.21
CA LYS A 803 -36.83 6.95 32.87
C LYS A 803 -37.73 5.90 33.49
N GLU A 804 -38.37 6.23 34.60
CA GLU A 804 -39.27 5.31 35.29
C GLU A 804 -40.46 4.92 34.39
N SER A 805 -40.89 5.82 33.50
CA SER A 805 -41.92 5.55 32.48
C SER A 805 -41.58 4.43 31.50
N GLU A 806 -40.29 4.11 31.31
CA GLU A 806 -39.83 3.11 30.33
C GLU A 806 -39.86 1.67 30.89
N ILE A 807 -40.02 1.51 32.22
CA ILE A 807 -39.97 0.21 32.91
C ILE A 807 -41.00 -0.77 32.36
N ASP A 808 -42.24 -0.33 32.09
CA ASP A 808 -43.29 -1.23 31.59
C ASP A 808 -43.02 -1.69 30.14
N ALA A 809 -42.34 -0.87 29.33
CA ALA A 809 -41.91 -1.23 27.98
C ALA A 809 -40.79 -2.29 28.00
N ILE A 810 -39.83 -2.15 28.92
CA ILE A 810 -38.78 -3.15 29.18
C ILE A 810 -39.41 -4.45 29.71
N ALA A 811 -40.34 -4.35 30.65
CA ALA A 811 -41.04 -5.49 31.22
C ALA A 811 -41.80 -6.30 30.14
N MET A 812 -42.42 -5.63 29.17
CA MET A 812 -43.05 -6.30 28.03
C MET A 812 -42.06 -7.12 27.19
N ALA A 813 -40.86 -6.57 26.95
CA ALA A 813 -39.81 -7.22 26.17
C ALA A 813 -39.20 -8.42 26.91
N LEU A 814 -38.96 -8.27 28.21
CA LEU A 814 -38.50 -9.36 29.09
C LEU A 814 -39.55 -10.47 29.18
N ARG A 815 -40.84 -10.13 29.31
CA ARG A 815 -41.93 -11.12 29.37
C ARG A 815 -41.97 -12.04 28.14
N ILE A 816 -41.61 -11.51 26.96
CA ILE A 816 -41.53 -12.29 25.71
C ILE A 816 -40.27 -13.16 25.66
N ALA A 817 -39.15 -12.66 26.21
CA ALA A 817 -37.89 -13.39 26.31
C ALA A 817 -37.90 -14.47 27.42
N THR A 818 -38.91 -14.47 28.29
CA THR A 818 -39.14 -15.43 29.39
C THR A 818 -37.93 -15.73 30.28
N PRO A 819 -37.23 -14.71 30.81
CA PRO A 819 -36.13 -14.93 31.75
C PRO A 819 -36.66 -15.44 33.09
N LEU A 820 -35.80 -16.14 33.82
CA LEU A 820 -36.08 -16.52 35.21
C LEU A 820 -35.76 -15.35 36.13
N ILE A 821 -36.77 -14.85 36.82
CA ILE A 821 -36.63 -13.90 37.93
C ILE A 821 -36.31 -14.71 39.18
N TYR A 822 -35.18 -14.41 39.83
CA TYR A 822 -34.75 -15.08 41.05
C TYR A 822 -34.76 -14.16 42.28
N HIS A 823 -34.96 -12.85 42.08
CA HIS A 823 -35.16 -11.88 43.15
C HIS A 823 -36.09 -10.75 42.68
N ASN A 824 -36.99 -10.30 43.57
CA ASN A 824 -37.86 -9.14 43.39
C ASN A 824 -38.19 -8.56 44.77
N ASP A 825 -37.91 -7.28 44.97
CA ASP A 825 -38.31 -6.51 46.17
C ASP A 825 -39.07 -5.22 45.81
N ILE A 826 -39.53 -5.09 44.56
CA ILE A 826 -40.36 -3.96 44.11
C ILE A 826 -41.73 -4.02 44.81
N PRO A 827 -42.23 -2.91 45.39
CA PRO A 827 -43.50 -2.90 46.12
C PRO A 827 -44.69 -3.25 45.24
N ASP A 828 -45.70 -3.92 45.83
CA ASP A 828 -46.91 -4.31 45.11
C ASP A 828 -47.67 -3.11 44.51
N SER A 829 -47.57 -1.92 45.10
CA SER A 829 -48.14 -0.70 44.52
C SER A 829 -47.55 -0.37 43.15
N GLU A 830 -46.22 -0.49 43.01
CA GLU A 830 -45.49 -0.27 41.74
C GLU A 830 -45.70 -1.40 40.75
N ILE A 831 -45.80 -2.64 41.23
CA ILE A 831 -46.10 -3.79 40.38
C ILE A 831 -47.52 -3.66 39.82
N ASN A 832 -48.49 -3.29 40.65
CA ASN A 832 -49.90 -3.20 40.24
C ASN A 832 -50.18 -1.99 39.32
N SER A 833 -49.40 -0.91 39.43
CA SER A 833 -49.50 0.24 38.53
C SER A 833 -48.98 -0.06 37.11
N ARG A 834 -48.20 -1.15 36.92
CA ARG A 834 -47.50 -1.49 35.68
C ARG A 834 -47.91 -2.87 35.14
N PRO A 835 -48.86 -2.93 34.19
CA PRO A 835 -49.47 -4.20 33.76
C PRO A 835 -48.50 -5.24 33.18
N ASN A 836 -47.45 -4.82 32.46
CA ASN A 836 -46.46 -5.77 31.92
C ASN A 836 -45.45 -6.20 32.98
N LEU A 837 -45.13 -5.32 33.94
CA LEU A 837 -44.31 -5.66 35.10
C LEU A 837 -44.99 -6.69 35.99
N LYS A 838 -46.26 -6.50 36.35
CA LYS A 838 -47.07 -7.48 37.09
C LYS A 838 -47.05 -8.86 36.45
N LYS A 839 -47.26 -8.90 35.13
CA LYS A 839 -47.27 -10.15 34.36
C LYS A 839 -45.89 -10.80 34.29
N LEU A 840 -44.83 -10.00 34.19
CA LEU A 840 -43.45 -10.49 34.21
C LEU A 840 -43.11 -11.13 35.57
N VAL A 841 -43.43 -10.46 36.69
CA VAL A 841 -43.20 -10.96 38.06
C VAL A 841 -44.01 -12.22 38.34
N ASN A 842 -45.26 -12.29 37.86
CA ASN A 842 -46.12 -13.48 37.98
C ASN A 842 -45.70 -14.64 37.06
N GLY A 843 -44.70 -14.47 36.19
CA GLY A 843 -44.26 -15.49 35.24
C GLY A 843 -45.22 -15.73 34.07
N GLU A 844 -46.17 -14.83 33.83
CA GLU A 844 -47.12 -14.93 32.73
C GLU A 844 -46.42 -14.67 31.39
N SER A 845 -46.41 -15.65 30.48
CA SER A 845 -45.86 -15.50 29.13
C SER A 845 -46.97 -15.33 28.10
N ARG A 846 -46.94 -14.25 27.30
CA ARG A 846 -47.97 -13.98 26.28
C ARG A 846 -47.83 -14.98 25.12
N LEU A 847 -48.77 -15.91 24.98
CA LEU A 847 -48.76 -16.96 23.93
C LEU A 847 -49.68 -16.67 22.73
N THR A 848 -50.29 -15.49 22.65
CA THR A 848 -51.10 -15.05 21.49
C THR A 848 -50.32 -14.04 20.64
N PRO A 849 -50.40 -14.09 19.29
CA PRO A 849 -49.70 -13.17 18.40
C PRO A 849 -49.89 -11.68 18.75
N PRO A 850 -48.87 -10.82 18.51
CA PRO A 850 -47.58 -11.11 17.87
C PRO A 850 -46.57 -11.79 18.80
N LEU A 851 -45.85 -12.80 18.28
CA LEU A 851 -44.83 -13.60 19.00
C LEU A 851 -43.43 -12.94 19.00
N THR A 852 -43.35 -11.70 18.53
CA THR A 852 -42.17 -10.84 18.51
C THR A 852 -42.57 -9.44 18.98
N VAL A 853 -41.65 -8.72 19.61
CA VAL A 853 -41.82 -7.30 19.94
C VAL A 853 -40.55 -6.53 19.60
N THR A 854 -40.74 -5.31 19.11
CA THR A 854 -39.69 -4.29 19.03
C THR A 854 -40.14 -3.11 19.86
N ARG A 855 -39.31 -2.66 20.80
CA ARG A 855 -39.54 -1.45 21.61
C ARG A 855 -38.38 -0.51 21.45
N GLN A 856 -38.66 0.78 21.41
CA GLN A 856 -37.63 1.81 21.56
C GLN A 856 -37.87 2.51 22.89
N ILE A 857 -36.82 2.61 23.70
CA ILE A 857 -36.80 3.35 24.96
C ILE A 857 -35.76 4.46 24.86
N SER A 858 -35.89 5.50 25.67
CA SER A 858 -34.90 6.58 25.77
C SER A 858 -34.21 6.57 27.13
N THR A 859 -32.90 6.80 27.17
CA THR A 859 -32.18 6.99 28.44
C THR A 859 -32.52 8.34 29.09
N ALA A 860 -32.35 8.46 30.39
CA ALA A 860 -32.71 9.66 31.17
C ALA A 860 -31.77 10.88 30.96
N ALA A 861 -30.74 10.79 30.10
CA ALA A 861 -29.79 11.88 29.85
C ALA A 861 -30.39 13.02 29.00
N ALA A 862 -29.82 14.24 29.09
CA ALA A 862 -30.34 15.47 28.47
C ALA A 862 -30.58 15.44 26.94
N ALA A 863 -29.99 14.49 26.22
CA ALA A 863 -30.22 14.26 24.78
C ALA A 863 -30.92 12.91 24.46
N GLY A 864 -31.20 12.07 25.46
CA GLY A 864 -31.89 10.77 25.37
C GLY A 864 -31.34 9.79 24.33
N LEU A 865 -30.49 8.85 24.71
CA LEU A 865 -30.03 7.80 23.80
C LEU A 865 -31.19 6.87 23.45
N LYS A 866 -31.37 6.58 22.15
CA LYS A 866 -32.39 5.63 21.67
C LYS A 866 -31.86 4.20 21.79
N VAL A 867 -32.59 3.38 22.54
CA VAL A 867 -32.28 1.95 22.71
C VAL A 867 -33.42 1.14 22.12
N ALA A 868 -33.12 0.32 21.11
CA ALA A 868 -34.06 -0.62 20.51
C ALA A 868 -33.93 -2.00 21.16
N ILE A 869 -35.04 -2.54 21.68
CA ILE A 869 -35.14 -3.87 22.27
C ILE A 869 -35.92 -4.76 21.31
N TYR A 870 -35.31 -5.86 20.91
CA TYR A 870 -35.93 -6.88 20.07
C TYR A 870 -36.09 -8.15 20.89
N SER A 871 -37.32 -8.65 21.04
CA SER A 871 -37.56 -9.93 21.73
C SER A 871 -38.45 -10.83 20.90
N LYS A 872 -38.19 -12.13 20.96
CA LYS A 872 -39.04 -13.17 20.36
C LYS A 872 -39.36 -14.26 21.37
N GLY A 873 -40.59 -14.75 21.32
CA GLY A 873 -41.05 -15.87 22.14
C GLY A 873 -40.72 -17.22 21.52
N GLU A 874 -40.88 -18.27 22.31
CA GLU A 874 -40.59 -19.66 21.93
C GLU A 874 -41.32 -20.13 20.67
N LYS A 875 -42.58 -19.72 20.49
CA LYS A 875 -43.42 -20.12 19.34
C LYS A 875 -43.13 -19.32 18.05
N SER A 876 -42.22 -18.35 18.08
CA SER A 876 -41.90 -17.53 16.91
C SER A 876 -40.98 -18.27 15.93
N LYS A 877 -41.47 -18.53 14.72
CA LYS A 877 -40.68 -19.07 13.60
C LYS A 877 -39.73 -18.05 12.94
N TYR A 878 -39.83 -16.78 13.32
CA TYR A 878 -38.98 -15.72 12.77
C TYR A 878 -37.60 -15.74 13.43
N VAL A 879 -36.56 -15.79 12.61
CA VAL A 879 -35.20 -15.44 13.04
C VAL A 879 -35.17 -13.91 13.11
N THR A 880 -34.99 -13.35 14.30
CA THR A 880 -34.76 -11.91 14.46
C THR A 880 -33.41 -11.57 13.83
N SER A 881 -33.41 -11.14 12.58
CA SER A 881 -32.23 -10.57 11.92
C SER A 881 -32.47 -9.07 11.75
N PRO A 882 -31.87 -8.20 12.59
CA PRO A 882 -31.98 -6.77 12.36
C PRO A 882 -31.03 -6.26 11.28
N ILE A 883 -30.02 -7.04 10.84
CA ILE A 883 -28.87 -6.53 10.10
C ILE A 883 -28.34 -7.57 9.10
N THR A 884 -28.16 -7.18 7.84
CA THR A 884 -27.40 -7.95 6.83
C THR A 884 -25.89 -7.78 7.09
N ILE A 885 -25.17 -8.88 7.31
CA ILE A 885 -23.71 -8.91 7.53
C ILE A 885 -23.04 -9.65 6.36
N GLY A 886 -22.07 -8.98 5.71
CA GLY A 886 -21.16 -9.59 4.73
C GLY A 886 -20.09 -10.48 5.38
N ASP A 887 -19.48 -11.35 4.59
CA ASP A 887 -18.65 -12.49 4.99
C ASP A 887 -17.52 -12.18 6.02
N HIS A 888 -17.80 -12.38 7.31
CA HIS A 888 -16.80 -12.50 8.37
C HIS A 888 -17.10 -13.71 9.28
N ALA A 889 -16.13 -14.62 9.37
CA ALA A 889 -16.15 -15.75 10.29
C ALA A 889 -15.37 -15.39 11.58
N SER A 890 -16.03 -15.49 12.73
CA SER A 890 -15.44 -15.45 14.07
C SER A 890 -14.90 -16.83 14.48
N SER A 891 -13.80 -16.89 15.23
CA SER A 891 -13.34 -18.13 15.90
C SER A 891 -13.96 -18.25 17.30
N LEU A 892 -14.51 -19.42 17.63
CA LEU A 892 -15.56 -19.62 18.63
C LEU A 892 -15.10 -20.12 20.04
N GLU A 893 -13.84 -20.04 20.43
CA GLU A 893 -13.35 -20.87 21.56
C GLU A 893 -13.03 -20.15 22.90
N SER A 894 -13.29 -18.85 23.07
CA SER A 894 -13.13 -18.21 24.40
C SER A 894 -14.00 -16.97 24.69
N ASP A 895 -14.80 -16.50 23.74
CA ASP A 895 -15.62 -15.30 23.90
C ASP A 895 -17.11 -15.66 24.06
N VAL A 896 -17.69 -15.32 25.22
CA VAL A 896 -19.11 -15.54 25.57
C VAL A 896 -19.95 -14.25 25.54
N SER A 897 -19.41 -13.15 24.99
CA SER A 897 -20.00 -11.81 25.06
C SER A 897 -21.06 -11.49 24.00
N HIS A 898 -21.36 -12.41 23.08
CA HIS A 898 -22.38 -12.37 22.01
C HIS A 898 -22.95 -10.97 21.67
N TRP A 899 -22.39 -10.32 20.65
CA TRP A 899 -22.82 -8.99 20.19
C TRP A 899 -22.84 -8.87 18.65
N LEU A 900 -23.55 -7.86 18.13
CA LEU A 900 -23.70 -7.56 16.69
C LEU A 900 -23.52 -6.05 16.41
N ILE A 901 -23.06 -5.71 15.20
CA ILE A 901 -22.90 -4.34 14.71
C ILE A 901 -23.60 -4.20 13.36
N SER A 902 -24.39 -3.14 13.16
CA SER A 902 -24.96 -2.80 11.84
C SER A 902 -23.89 -2.31 10.87
N ASP A 903 -23.94 -2.58 9.57
CA ASP A 903 -23.08 -1.91 8.57
C ASP A 903 -23.84 -0.68 8.01
N PRO A 904 -23.38 0.58 8.16
CA PRO A 904 -21.99 1.06 8.26
C PRO A 904 -21.43 1.36 9.68
N GLY A 905 -21.96 0.75 10.73
CA GLY A 905 -21.39 0.79 12.08
C GLY A 905 -22.14 1.66 13.10
N ASN A 906 -23.46 1.86 12.97
CA ASN A 906 -24.18 2.84 13.81
C ASN A 906 -24.98 2.24 14.98
N LYS A 907 -25.15 0.90 15.02
CA LYS A 907 -25.92 0.20 16.05
C LYS A 907 -25.09 -0.90 16.68
N PHE A 908 -24.96 -0.86 18.01
CA PHE A 908 -24.35 -1.93 18.80
C PHE A 908 -25.43 -2.72 19.50
N CYS A 909 -25.45 -4.04 19.32
CA CYS A 909 -26.44 -4.92 19.94
C CYS A 909 -25.78 -5.97 20.82
N ALA A 910 -26.18 -6.06 22.09
CA ALA A 910 -25.98 -7.27 22.89
C ALA A 910 -27.05 -8.28 22.56
N VAL A 911 -26.68 -9.55 22.36
CA VAL A 911 -27.60 -10.63 22.04
C VAL A 911 -27.42 -11.75 23.06
N ASP A 912 -28.51 -12.27 23.61
CA ASP A 912 -28.44 -13.33 24.61
C ASP A 912 -28.12 -14.72 24.02
N LYS A 913 -28.09 -14.86 22.68
CA LYS A 913 -27.80 -16.11 21.95
C LYS A 913 -26.89 -15.91 20.73
N PRO A 914 -25.95 -16.84 20.46
CA PRO A 914 -25.16 -16.84 19.23
C PRO A 914 -26.00 -17.21 18.00
N TYR A 915 -25.61 -16.72 16.82
CA TYR A 915 -26.29 -17.04 15.56
C TYR A 915 -26.14 -18.53 15.22
N HIS A 916 -27.20 -19.30 15.39
CA HIS A 916 -27.21 -20.76 15.17
C HIS A 916 -28.59 -21.23 14.69
N LYS A 917 -28.66 -22.34 13.94
CA LYS A 917 -29.92 -22.90 13.40
C LYS A 917 -30.98 -23.23 14.47
N SER A 918 -30.57 -23.40 15.73
CA SER A 918 -31.47 -23.62 16.88
C SER A 918 -32.29 -22.38 17.26
N GLN A 919 -31.97 -21.19 16.73
CA GLN A 919 -32.73 -19.97 17.01
C GLN A 919 -34.18 -19.98 16.48
N THR A 920 -34.59 -20.96 15.66
CA THR A 920 -35.97 -21.05 15.14
C THR A 920 -36.99 -21.57 16.15
N ILE A 921 -36.55 -22.10 17.30
CA ILE A 921 -37.41 -22.81 18.27
C ILE A 921 -37.24 -22.34 19.73
N GLU A 922 -36.41 -21.33 20.01
CA GLU A 922 -36.14 -20.84 21.38
C GLU A 922 -36.37 -19.32 21.50
N PRO A 923 -36.75 -18.79 22.68
CA PRO A 923 -36.83 -17.34 22.90
C PRO A 923 -35.44 -16.69 22.83
N ALA A 924 -35.38 -15.42 22.42
CA ALA A 924 -34.16 -14.63 22.32
C ALA A 924 -34.45 -13.13 22.49
N MET A 925 -33.46 -12.39 22.99
CA MET A 925 -33.51 -10.94 23.16
C MET A 925 -32.23 -10.28 22.65
N ALA A 926 -32.38 -9.15 21.95
CA ALA A 926 -31.30 -8.26 21.59
C ALA A 926 -31.59 -6.83 22.09
N VAL A 927 -30.60 -6.22 22.73
CA VAL A 927 -30.66 -4.83 23.19
C VAL A 927 -29.66 -4.03 22.38
N CYS A 928 -30.17 -3.16 21.52
CA CYS A 928 -29.42 -2.40 20.55
C CYS A 928 -29.39 -0.92 20.91
N ILE A 929 -28.22 -0.32 21.04
CA ILE A 929 -28.06 1.11 21.24
C ILE A 929 -27.80 1.75 19.89
N ASP A 930 -28.63 2.73 19.53
CA ASP A 930 -28.52 3.51 18.29
C ASP A 930 -27.67 4.75 18.58
N ASP A 931 -26.36 4.54 18.63
CA ASP A 931 -25.40 5.59 18.96
C ASP A 931 -24.12 5.37 18.14
N ALA A 932 -23.95 6.19 17.10
CA ALA A 932 -22.76 6.22 16.25
C ALA A 932 -21.46 6.51 17.05
N THR A 933 -21.58 7.01 18.28
CA THR A 933 -20.45 7.29 19.18
C THR A 933 -20.00 6.07 20.00
N ILE A 934 -20.68 4.92 19.92
CA ILE A 934 -20.23 3.64 20.52
C ILE A 934 -19.04 3.05 19.76
N PHE A 935 -18.97 3.32 18.45
CA PHE A 935 -17.89 2.90 17.56
C PHE A 935 -16.88 4.02 17.27
N ALA A 936 -17.06 5.17 17.90
CA ALA A 936 -16.06 6.21 17.94
C ALA A 936 -15.04 5.86 19.05
N PRO A 937 -13.75 5.64 18.72
CA PRO A 937 -12.72 5.56 19.75
C PRO A 937 -12.69 6.84 20.57
N GLY A 938 -12.18 6.71 21.80
CA GLY A 938 -12.25 7.70 22.85
C GLY A 938 -11.95 9.13 22.39
N GLN A 939 -12.80 10.05 22.86
CA GLN A 939 -12.62 11.51 22.83
C GLN A 939 -12.23 12.09 21.46
N ASN A 940 -13.23 12.33 20.61
CA ASN A 940 -13.15 13.40 19.61
C ASN A 940 -13.30 14.77 20.30
N ILE A 941 -12.45 15.05 21.29
CA ILE A 941 -12.31 16.37 21.88
C ILE A 941 -11.21 17.06 21.07
N GLY A 942 -11.58 18.07 20.29
CA GLY A 942 -10.57 18.95 19.73
C GLY A 942 -9.96 19.78 20.86
N LYS A 943 -8.67 20.11 20.78
CA LYS A 943 -8.07 21.12 21.67
C LYS A 943 -8.05 22.44 20.90
N ALA A 944 -8.78 23.43 21.38
CA ALA A 944 -8.87 24.75 20.75
C ALA A 944 -8.12 25.79 21.60
N PHE A 945 -7.55 26.78 20.91
CA PHE A 945 -6.99 27.98 21.52
C PHE A 945 -7.71 29.17 20.89
N THR A 946 -8.37 30.00 21.71
CA THR A 946 -9.13 31.18 21.25
C THR A 946 -8.54 32.45 21.87
N GLN A 947 -8.33 33.47 21.05
CA GLN A 947 -7.84 34.77 21.52
C GLN A 947 -8.97 35.44 22.32
N GLY A 948 -8.78 35.56 23.64
CA GLY A 948 -9.76 36.16 24.58
C GLY A 948 -9.94 35.37 25.88
N ASN A 949 -9.61 34.08 25.90
CA ASN A 949 -9.66 33.25 27.11
C ASN A 949 -8.24 32.87 27.56
N ALA A 950 -7.96 33.05 28.85
CA ALA A 950 -6.63 32.99 29.46
C ALA A 950 -5.84 31.71 29.13
N GLY A 951 -4.92 31.80 28.17
CA GLY A 951 -3.65 31.05 28.09
C GLY A 951 -3.66 29.52 28.01
N ALA A 952 -4.77 28.80 28.17
CA ALA A 952 -4.81 27.34 28.30
C ALA A 952 -5.50 26.64 27.11
N TRP A 953 -5.07 25.41 26.80
CA TRP A 953 -5.77 24.54 25.84
C TRP A 953 -7.18 24.24 26.34
N GLN A 954 -8.20 24.52 25.53
CA GLN A 954 -9.59 24.24 25.88
C GLN A 954 -10.10 22.99 25.18
N ASP A 955 -10.84 22.16 25.91
CA ASP A 955 -11.60 21.06 25.34
C ASP A 955 -12.76 21.63 24.53
N THR A 956 -12.80 21.34 23.24
CA THR A 956 -13.93 21.69 22.37
C THR A 956 -14.74 20.45 22.03
N ALA A 957 -16.07 20.57 22.06
CA ALA A 957 -16.97 19.47 21.73
C ALA A 957 -16.81 19.06 20.25
N VAL A 958 -17.16 17.79 20.02
CA VAL A 958 -16.91 17.00 18.80
C VAL A 958 -17.04 17.79 17.50
N VAL A 959 -16.00 17.72 16.66
CA VAL A 959 -15.91 18.24 15.28
C VAL A 959 -16.91 17.52 14.33
N THR A 960 -17.93 16.82 14.84
CA THR A 960 -18.94 16.10 14.05
C THR A 960 -20.30 16.79 14.09
N GLY A 961 -20.45 17.88 14.85
CA GLY A 961 -21.71 18.62 14.97
C GLY A 961 -21.51 20.13 15.15
N VAL A 962 -22.49 20.89 14.67
CA VAL A 962 -22.49 22.35 14.54
C VAL A 962 -22.37 23.08 15.87
N ASN A 963 -23.05 22.57 16.90
CA ASN A 963 -23.31 23.30 18.13
C ASN A 963 -22.14 23.30 19.12
N GLY A 964 -21.04 22.60 18.80
CA GLY A 964 -19.95 22.30 19.73
C GLY A 964 -18.67 23.13 19.60
N HIS A 965 -18.47 23.88 18.51
CA HIS A 965 -17.22 24.63 18.29
C HIS A 965 -17.38 25.83 17.34
N SER A 966 -16.58 26.88 17.53
CA SER A 966 -16.63 28.15 16.78
C SER A 966 -16.51 27.97 15.26
N PHE A 967 -15.78 26.94 14.83
CA PHE A 967 -15.59 26.62 13.42
C PHE A 967 -16.84 26.06 12.72
N GLY A 968 -17.64 25.24 13.41
CA GLY A 968 -18.88 24.66 12.88
C GLY A 968 -19.96 25.72 12.80
N LYS A 969 -20.01 26.60 13.81
CA LYS A 969 -20.85 27.80 13.81
C LYS A 969 -20.48 28.77 12.68
N ALA A 970 -19.19 29.03 12.42
CA ALA A 970 -18.77 29.88 11.31
C ALA A 970 -19.19 29.33 9.93
N LEU A 971 -19.11 28.00 9.73
CA LEU A 971 -19.54 27.36 8.48
C LEU A 971 -21.07 27.29 8.33
N GLU A 972 -21.84 27.22 9.42
CA GLU A 972 -23.31 27.15 9.36
C GLU A 972 -24.03 28.49 9.44
N HIS A 973 -23.50 29.47 10.18
CA HIS A 973 -24.04 30.84 10.21
C HIS A 973 -24.07 31.44 8.79
N ASN A 974 -23.07 31.10 7.96
CA ASN A 974 -22.98 31.49 6.55
C ASN A 974 -24.01 30.81 5.62
N LYS A 975 -24.67 29.73 6.07
CA LYS A 975 -25.72 29.05 5.30
C LYS A 975 -27.05 29.83 5.37
N GLN A 976 -27.21 30.73 6.34
CA GLN A 976 -28.43 31.51 6.58
C GLN A 976 -28.37 32.94 6.02
N THR A 977 -27.20 33.45 5.60
CA THR A 977 -26.98 34.88 5.30
C THR A 977 -26.52 35.22 3.86
N ASN A 978 -26.70 34.35 2.86
CA ASN A 978 -26.24 34.59 1.47
C ASN A 978 -24.75 34.98 1.35
N LEU A 979 -23.93 34.46 2.26
CA LEU A 979 -22.50 34.73 2.33
C LEU A 979 -21.73 33.82 1.37
N LEU A 980 -20.71 34.39 0.73
CA LEU A 980 -20.02 33.85 -0.43
C LEU A 980 -18.80 33.03 -0.01
N HIS A 981 -18.61 31.86 -0.61
CA HIS A 981 -17.64 30.81 -0.37
C HIS A 981 -16.74 30.51 -1.59
N THR A 982 -15.41 30.64 -1.44
CA THR A 982 -14.45 29.90 -2.26
C THR A 982 -13.86 28.76 -1.44
N THR A 983 -14.09 27.52 -1.84
CA THR A 983 -13.62 26.33 -1.12
C THR A 983 -12.46 25.63 -1.85
N MET A 984 -11.39 25.27 -1.13
CA MET A 984 -10.17 24.67 -1.67
C MET A 984 -9.88 23.26 -1.10
N LEU A 985 -9.92 22.27 -2.02
CA LEU A 985 -9.54 20.83 -2.04
C LEU A 985 -10.42 19.65 -1.47
N HIS A 986 -10.99 18.92 -2.46
CA HIS A 986 -10.99 17.46 -2.80
C HIS A 986 -11.90 16.42 -2.11
N GLN A 987 -12.97 15.94 -2.78
CA GLN A 987 -13.11 14.53 -3.31
C GLN A 987 -14.47 14.24 -3.98
N ILE A 988 -14.43 13.57 -5.16
CA ILE A 988 -15.18 12.36 -5.60
C ILE A 988 -14.69 12.04 -7.04
N PHE A 989 -13.75 11.08 -7.21
CA PHE A 989 -13.46 10.25 -8.40
C PHE A 989 -12.05 9.63 -8.26
N GLN A 990 -11.97 8.45 -7.64
CA GLN A 990 -10.73 7.72 -7.38
C GLN A 990 -9.90 7.46 -8.66
N ASN A 991 -8.64 7.95 -8.67
CA ASN A 991 -7.47 7.76 -9.58
C ASN A 991 -6.82 9.04 -10.22
N GLN A 992 -7.03 10.26 -9.69
CA GLN A 992 -6.11 11.42 -9.82
C GLN A 992 -4.77 11.22 -9.06
N LYS A 993 -3.58 11.35 -9.70
CA LYS A 993 -2.32 11.70 -9.02
C LYS A 993 -2.03 13.20 -9.24
N GLN A 994 -2.36 14.06 -8.29
CA GLN A 994 -1.84 15.43 -8.23
C GLN A 994 -1.40 15.77 -6.80
N ASN A 995 -0.19 16.31 -6.65
CA ASN A 995 0.47 16.67 -5.38
C ASN A 995 0.04 18.08 -4.88
N GLN A 996 -1.26 18.34 -4.71
CA GLN A 996 -1.74 19.60 -4.12
C GLN A 996 -2.28 19.36 -2.71
N THR A 997 -1.77 20.11 -1.71
CA THR A 997 -2.02 19.83 -0.28
C THR A 997 -2.56 21.02 0.52
N ALA A 998 -2.47 22.26 0.02
CA ALA A 998 -3.07 23.44 0.64
C ALA A 998 -4.60 23.34 0.63
N LYS A 999 -5.24 23.30 1.81
CA LYS A 999 -6.71 23.21 1.94
C LYS A 999 -7.24 24.33 2.80
N GLY A 1000 -8.38 24.88 2.43
CA GLY A 1000 -8.94 26.04 3.11
C GLY A 1000 -10.22 26.56 2.51
N VAL A 1001 -10.82 27.54 3.20
CA VAL A 1001 -12.05 28.23 2.77
C VAL A 1001 -11.83 29.72 2.92
N LEU A 1002 -12.10 30.49 1.88
CA LEU A 1002 -12.13 31.94 1.92
C LEU A 1002 -13.58 32.39 1.78
N MET A 1003 -14.05 33.22 2.70
CA MET A 1003 -15.46 33.61 2.80
C MET A 1003 -15.60 35.12 3.02
N MET A 1004 -16.63 35.72 2.43
CA MET A 1004 -16.95 37.15 2.60
C MET A 1004 -18.45 37.43 2.55
N ASN A 1005 -18.90 38.42 3.33
CA ASN A 1005 -20.25 38.98 3.24
C ASN A 1005 -20.20 40.25 2.37
N PRO A 1006 -20.88 40.30 1.22
CA PRO A 1006 -20.95 41.52 0.43
C PRO A 1006 -21.94 42.54 1.02
N GLN A 1007 -22.78 42.14 1.99
CA GLN A 1007 -23.81 42.99 2.59
C GLN A 1007 -23.35 43.65 3.91
N GLY A 1008 -22.34 43.09 4.58
CA GLY A 1008 -21.78 43.58 5.84
C GLY A 1008 -20.39 44.16 5.62
N ALA A 1009 -20.13 45.37 6.13
CA ALA A 1009 -18.82 45.99 6.03
C ALA A 1009 -17.78 45.21 6.87
N ASP A 1010 -16.65 44.83 6.26
CA ASP A 1010 -15.52 44.13 6.91
C ASP A 1010 -15.84 42.74 7.50
N GLU A 1011 -16.81 42.03 6.92
CA GLU A 1011 -17.16 40.66 7.32
C GLU A 1011 -16.51 39.62 6.40
N ALA A 1012 -15.28 39.20 6.72
CA ALA A 1012 -14.58 38.15 5.99
C ALA A 1012 -13.81 37.18 6.90
N ALA A 1013 -13.67 35.92 6.45
CA ALA A 1013 -12.97 34.87 7.18
C ALA A 1013 -12.12 33.99 6.27
N TRP A 1014 -10.96 33.57 6.78
CA TRP A 1014 -10.07 32.63 6.11
C TRP A 1014 -9.76 31.42 6.99
N ILE A 1015 -10.05 30.25 6.46
CA ILE A 1015 -9.84 28.95 7.09
C ILE A 1015 -8.72 28.22 6.37
N VAL A 1016 -7.77 27.66 7.13
CA VAL A 1016 -6.73 26.74 6.64
C VAL A 1016 -6.83 25.43 7.42
N HIS A 1017 -6.81 24.29 6.74
CA HIS A 1017 -6.89 22.99 7.40
C HIS A 1017 -6.13 21.87 6.68
N THR A 1018 -5.99 20.72 7.35
CA THR A 1018 -5.31 19.54 6.79
C THR A 1018 -6.25 18.46 6.24
N VAL A 1019 -7.55 18.51 6.59
CA VAL A 1019 -8.55 17.47 6.32
C VAL A 1019 -8.86 17.29 4.82
N PRO A 1020 -8.64 16.10 4.22
CA PRO A 1020 -9.12 15.76 2.88
C PRO A 1020 -10.65 15.69 2.80
N GLY A 1021 -11.27 16.14 1.70
CA GLY A 1021 -12.72 15.95 1.50
C GLY A 1021 -13.62 16.95 2.21
N PHE A 1022 -13.04 17.99 2.81
CA PHE A 1022 -13.74 18.87 3.73
C PHE A 1022 -13.53 20.35 3.36
N PRO A 1023 -14.55 21.22 3.50
CA PRO A 1023 -15.96 20.91 3.71
C PRO A 1023 -16.68 20.52 2.41
N LYS A 1024 -17.78 19.77 2.47
CA LYS A 1024 -18.59 19.51 1.28
C LYS A 1024 -19.46 20.73 0.98
N ALA A 1025 -19.19 21.40 -0.15
CA ALA A 1025 -19.93 22.59 -0.57
C ALA A 1025 -21.45 22.34 -0.59
N LEU A 1026 -22.23 23.34 -0.15
CA LEU A 1026 -23.69 23.35 -0.11
C LEU A 1026 -24.35 22.26 0.76
N ARG A 1027 -23.57 21.46 1.51
CA ARG A 1027 -24.07 20.47 2.47
C ARG A 1027 -23.88 20.99 3.90
N GLY A 1028 -24.73 20.51 4.82
CA GLY A 1028 -24.56 20.82 6.25
C GLY A 1028 -23.20 20.36 6.76
N TYR A 1029 -22.77 20.93 7.89
CA TYR A 1029 -21.49 20.60 8.48
C TYR A 1029 -21.37 19.08 8.71
N LEU A 1030 -20.37 18.46 8.09
CA LEU A 1030 -20.10 17.03 8.26
C LEU A 1030 -18.61 16.76 8.10
N PHE A 1031 -17.95 16.36 9.19
CA PHE A 1031 -16.56 15.92 9.16
C PHE A 1031 -16.43 14.50 8.61
N PRO A 1032 -15.44 14.20 7.75
CA PRO A 1032 -15.31 12.88 7.14
C PRO A 1032 -15.02 11.78 8.18
N PRO A 1033 -15.82 10.69 8.26
CA PRO A 1033 -15.61 9.63 9.24
C PRO A 1033 -14.24 8.95 9.16
N GLU A 1034 -13.69 8.81 7.95
CA GLU A 1034 -12.36 8.22 7.69
C GLU A 1034 -11.20 9.04 8.28
N GLU A 1035 -11.44 10.33 8.55
CA GLU A 1035 -10.43 11.28 9.04
C GLU A 1035 -10.52 11.48 10.55
N ILE A 1036 -11.54 10.92 11.22
CA ILE A 1036 -11.71 11.02 12.69
C ILE A 1036 -10.53 10.39 13.45
N GLN A 1037 -9.89 9.38 12.88
CA GLN A 1037 -8.78 8.66 13.51
C GLN A 1037 -7.42 9.34 13.35
N LYS A 1038 -7.35 10.51 12.71
CA LYS A 1038 -6.09 11.18 12.38
C LYS A 1038 -5.99 12.55 13.06
N GLY A 1039 -4.77 12.91 13.48
CA GLY A 1039 -4.45 14.25 13.94
C GLY A 1039 -4.55 15.27 12.80
N HIS A 1040 -5.28 16.36 13.03
CA HIS A 1040 -5.48 17.43 12.05
C HIS A 1040 -5.29 18.81 12.70
N LEU A 1041 -4.87 19.78 11.88
CA LEU A 1041 -4.72 21.18 12.28
C LEU A 1041 -5.77 22.04 11.55
N PHE A 1042 -6.35 22.99 12.29
CA PHE A 1042 -7.27 24.01 11.79
C PHE A 1042 -6.81 25.39 12.25
N ILE A 1043 -6.85 26.36 11.34
CA ILE A 1043 -6.66 27.78 11.62
C ILE A 1043 -7.86 28.51 11.04
N CYS A 1044 -8.49 29.37 11.82
CA CYS A 1044 -9.58 30.23 11.39
C CYS A 1044 -9.22 31.67 11.78
N LEU A 1045 -9.18 32.56 10.79
CA LEU A 1045 -8.83 33.97 10.96
C LEU A 1045 -9.99 34.83 10.49
N THR A 1046 -10.44 35.74 11.35
CA THR A 1046 -11.31 36.86 10.93
C THR A 1046 -10.43 37.93 10.31
N ILE A 1047 -10.68 38.26 9.05
CA ILE A 1047 -9.85 39.15 8.23
C ILE A 1047 -10.68 40.34 7.74
N LYS A 1048 -10.01 41.47 7.47
CA LYS A 1048 -10.66 42.60 6.80
C LYS A 1048 -10.89 42.28 5.34
N GLU A 1049 -11.92 42.88 4.75
CA GLU A 1049 -12.26 42.64 3.35
C GLU A 1049 -11.14 43.12 2.40
N SER A 1050 -10.38 44.14 2.81
CA SER A 1050 -9.21 44.65 2.08
C SER A 1050 -8.08 43.63 1.93
N GLU A 1051 -7.98 42.64 2.82
CA GLU A 1051 -6.89 41.65 2.82
C GLU A 1051 -7.12 40.49 1.82
N ILE A 1052 -8.35 40.35 1.30
CA ILE A 1052 -8.74 39.24 0.41
C ILE A 1052 -7.86 39.17 -0.84
N ASP A 1053 -7.55 40.30 -1.48
CA ASP A 1053 -6.75 40.30 -2.72
C ASP A 1053 -5.28 39.93 -2.45
N ALA A 1054 -4.75 40.27 -1.27
CA ALA A 1054 -3.41 39.86 -0.83
C ALA A 1054 -3.33 38.35 -0.55
N ILE A 1055 -4.37 37.78 0.10
CA ILE A 1055 -4.50 36.34 0.31
C ILE A 1055 -4.67 35.62 -1.03
N ALA A 1056 -5.48 36.14 -1.95
CA ALA A 1056 -5.64 35.57 -3.28
C ALA A 1056 -4.32 35.56 -4.06
N MET A 1057 -3.50 36.61 -3.94
CA MET A 1057 -2.19 36.70 -4.57
C MET A 1057 -1.24 35.58 -4.11
N THR A 1058 -1.15 35.32 -2.80
CA THR A 1058 -0.25 34.30 -2.24
C THR A 1058 -0.78 32.89 -2.48
N THR A 1059 -2.09 32.70 -2.36
CA THR A 1059 -2.75 31.42 -2.60
C THR A 1059 -2.61 30.99 -4.07
N ARG A 1060 -2.77 31.91 -5.01
CA ARG A 1060 -2.56 31.63 -6.45
C ARG A 1060 -1.17 31.07 -6.76
N ILE A 1061 -0.13 31.50 -6.03
CA ILE A 1061 1.24 30.97 -6.20
C ILE A 1061 1.37 29.54 -5.69
N ALA A 1062 0.59 29.15 -4.67
CA ALA A 1062 0.51 27.78 -4.19
C ALA A 1062 -0.36 26.86 -5.07
N THR A 1063 -0.97 27.40 -6.13
CA THR A 1063 -1.74 26.66 -7.15
C THR A 1063 -2.78 25.69 -6.56
N PRO A 1064 -3.75 26.19 -5.76
CA PRO A 1064 -4.81 25.36 -5.22
C PRO A 1064 -5.81 24.95 -6.30
N LEU A 1065 -6.60 23.90 -6.01
CA LEU A 1065 -7.78 23.54 -6.79
C LEU A 1065 -9.04 24.15 -6.15
N ILE A 1066 -9.69 25.04 -6.88
CA ILE A 1066 -11.01 25.59 -6.53
C ILE A 1066 -12.07 24.65 -7.09
N TYR A 1067 -12.96 24.13 -6.23
CA TYR A 1067 -14.03 23.23 -6.65
C TYR A 1067 -15.43 23.82 -6.48
N HIS A 1068 -15.54 24.93 -5.77
CA HIS A 1068 -16.77 25.69 -5.60
C HIS A 1068 -16.42 27.16 -5.39
N ASN A 1069 -17.15 28.03 -6.08
CA ASN A 1069 -17.11 29.47 -5.95
C ASN A 1069 -18.52 30.00 -6.24
N ASP A 1070 -19.07 30.75 -5.31
CA ASP A 1070 -20.35 31.45 -5.43
C ASP A 1070 -20.19 32.98 -5.20
N ILE A 1071 -18.95 33.49 -5.03
CA ILE A 1071 -18.66 34.94 -5.02
C ILE A 1071 -19.19 35.61 -6.32
N PRO A 1072 -19.95 36.72 -6.25
CA PRO A 1072 -20.50 37.40 -7.41
C PRO A 1072 -19.40 37.96 -8.30
N ASP A 1073 -19.67 37.98 -9.59
CA ASP A 1073 -18.74 38.50 -10.59
C ASP A 1073 -18.34 39.96 -10.30
N SER A 1074 -19.21 40.77 -9.68
CA SER A 1074 -18.87 42.15 -9.27
C SER A 1074 -17.73 42.23 -8.26
N GLU A 1075 -17.72 41.33 -7.27
CA GLU A 1075 -16.66 41.25 -6.24
C GLU A 1075 -15.40 40.59 -6.80
N ILE A 1076 -15.56 39.64 -7.72
CA ILE A 1076 -14.42 39.02 -8.40
C ILE A 1076 -13.74 40.05 -9.31
N ASP A 1077 -14.52 40.82 -10.06
CA ASP A 1077 -14.03 41.80 -11.04
C ASP A 1077 -13.37 43.01 -10.38
N SER A 1078 -13.80 43.39 -9.18
CA SER A 1078 -13.16 44.46 -8.39
C SER A 1078 -11.78 44.05 -7.84
N ARG A 1079 -11.46 42.74 -7.81
CA ARG A 1079 -10.26 42.17 -7.16
C ARG A 1079 -9.38 41.39 -8.14
N PRO A 1080 -8.32 42.02 -8.70
CA PRO A 1080 -7.55 41.43 -9.80
C PRO A 1080 -6.85 40.11 -9.47
N ASN A 1081 -6.39 39.88 -8.24
CA ASN A 1081 -5.76 38.61 -7.87
C ASN A 1081 -6.80 37.54 -7.54
N LEU A 1082 -7.95 37.91 -6.98
CA LEU A 1082 -9.09 37.02 -6.77
C LEU A 1082 -9.64 36.51 -8.11
N LYS A 1083 -9.89 37.41 -9.08
CA LYS A 1083 -10.29 37.04 -10.45
C LYS A 1083 -9.35 36.02 -11.08
N LYS A 1084 -8.05 36.28 -10.99
CA LYS A 1084 -7.02 35.38 -11.52
C LYS A 1084 -6.98 34.04 -10.78
N LEU A 1085 -7.22 34.03 -9.48
CA LEU A 1085 -7.29 32.82 -8.69
C LEU A 1085 -8.50 31.96 -9.11
N VAL A 1086 -9.69 32.56 -9.21
CA VAL A 1086 -10.94 31.90 -9.63
C VAL A 1086 -10.85 31.37 -11.07
N ASN A 1087 -10.24 32.13 -11.98
CA ASN A 1087 -10.04 31.73 -13.37
C ASN A 1087 -8.94 30.66 -13.56
N GLY A 1088 -8.26 30.24 -12.49
CA GLY A 1088 -7.17 29.27 -12.57
C GLY A 1088 -5.91 29.79 -13.28
N GLU A 1089 -5.74 31.11 -13.36
CA GLU A 1089 -4.58 31.74 -14.00
C GLU A 1089 -3.34 31.60 -13.12
N SER A 1090 -2.42 30.71 -13.51
CA SER A 1090 -1.14 30.54 -12.83
C SER A 1090 -0.06 31.40 -13.50
N ARG A 1091 0.24 32.57 -12.92
CA ARG A 1091 1.37 33.40 -13.38
C ARG A 1091 2.69 32.68 -13.12
N PHE A 1092 3.44 32.37 -14.18
CA PHE A 1092 4.81 31.84 -14.12
C PHE A 1092 5.83 32.80 -14.73
N ILE A 1093 5.90 34.00 -14.18
CA ILE A 1093 7.03 34.92 -14.37
C ILE A 1093 7.61 35.18 -12.97
N PRO A 1094 8.94 35.24 -12.79
CA PRO A 1094 9.55 35.58 -11.50
C PRO A 1094 8.94 36.86 -10.89
N PRO A 1095 8.84 36.95 -9.56
CA PRO A 1095 9.42 36.03 -8.57
C PRO A 1095 8.60 34.75 -8.35
N LEU A 1096 9.29 33.60 -8.30
CA LEU A 1096 8.69 32.26 -8.09
C LEU A 1096 8.33 31.97 -6.62
N THR A 1097 8.60 32.93 -5.74
CA THR A 1097 8.24 32.94 -4.33
C THR A 1097 7.67 34.30 -3.97
N VAL A 1098 6.66 34.33 -3.11
CA VAL A 1098 6.07 35.56 -2.61
C VAL A 1098 5.97 35.51 -1.09
N THR A 1099 6.10 36.68 -0.46
CA THR A 1099 5.85 36.90 0.96
C THR A 1099 4.89 38.06 1.08
N ARG A 1100 3.83 37.91 1.87
CA ARG A 1100 2.87 38.99 2.19
C ARG A 1100 2.52 38.94 3.66
N ASP A 1101 2.39 40.11 4.25
CA ASP A 1101 1.88 40.30 5.61
C ASP A 1101 0.42 40.75 5.51
N ILE A 1102 -0.42 40.22 6.38
CA ILE A 1102 -1.82 40.64 6.60
C ILE A 1102 -2.06 40.86 8.09
N SER A 1103 -3.13 41.56 8.45
CA SER A 1103 -3.58 41.73 9.84
C SER A 1103 -5.00 41.22 10.02
N THR A 1104 -5.29 40.60 11.17
CA THR A 1104 -6.66 40.19 11.54
C THR A 1104 -7.53 41.41 11.87
N ALA A 1105 -8.85 41.24 11.82
CA ALA A 1105 -9.80 42.36 11.92
C ALA A 1105 -9.93 42.99 13.32
N ALA A 1106 -9.52 42.29 14.39
CA ALA A 1106 -9.66 42.77 15.77
C ALA A 1106 -8.76 44.01 16.07
N PRO A 1107 -9.13 44.86 17.04
CA PRO A 1107 -8.28 45.96 17.50
C PRO A 1107 -6.91 45.45 17.97
N GLY A 1108 -5.82 45.99 17.40
CA GLY A 1108 -4.46 45.48 17.64
C GLY A 1108 -4.17 44.11 16.99
N GLY A 1109 -4.92 43.76 15.94
CA GLY A 1109 -4.96 42.43 15.32
C GLY A 1109 -3.61 41.77 15.05
N LEU A 1110 -3.60 40.44 15.15
CA LEU A 1110 -2.43 39.59 14.95
C LEU A 1110 -1.79 39.82 13.57
N LYS A 1111 -0.46 39.94 13.57
CA LYS A 1111 0.34 39.96 12.36
C LYS A 1111 0.50 38.54 11.82
N VAL A 1112 0.07 38.32 10.59
CA VAL A 1112 0.17 37.03 9.90
C VAL A 1112 0.99 37.18 8.63
N THR A 1113 2.05 36.37 8.49
CA THR A 1113 2.90 36.36 7.29
C THR A 1113 2.65 35.09 6.49
N ILE A 1114 2.35 35.25 5.21
CA ILE A 1114 2.12 34.15 4.25
C ILE A 1114 3.34 34.02 3.34
N TYR A 1115 3.94 32.84 3.31
CA TYR A 1115 5.02 32.47 2.40
C TYR A 1115 4.51 31.47 1.38
N SER A 1116 4.59 31.80 0.10
CA SER A 1116 4.19 30.89 -0.97
C SER A 1116 5.31 30.70 -1.98
N LYS A 1117 5.44 29.47 -2.49
CA LYS A 1117 6.32 29.12 -3.59
C LYS A 1117 5.54 28.40 -4.69
N GLY A 1118 5.85 28.74 -5.94
CA GLY A 1118 5.32 28.01 -7.08
C GLY A 1118 6.10 26.73 -7.37
N GLU A 1119 5.50 25.83 -8.15
CA GLU A 1119 6.10 24.55 -8.58
C GLU A 1119 7.49 24.72 -9.24
N LYS A 1120 7.70 25.84 -9.93
CA LYS A 1120 8.95 26.16 -10.64
C LYS A 1120 10.06 26.72 -9.74
N SER A 1121 9.76 27.10 -8.49
CA SER A 1121 10.73 27.77 -7.59
C SER A 1121 11.99 26.93 -7.31
N ARG A 1122 11.88 25.59 -7.33
CA ARG A 1122 12.92 24.63 -6.89
C ARG A 1122 13.43 24.83 -5.45
N PHE A 1123 12.98 25.87 -4.74
CA PHE A 1123 13.29 26.07 -3.34
C PHE A 1123 12.53 25.09 -2.46
N GLU A 1124 13.23 24.63 -1.45
CA GLU A 1124 12.73 23.87 -0.32
C GLU A 1124 12.18 24.89 0.70
N ILE A 1125 10.93 24.74 1.14
CA ILE A 1125 10.22 25.80 1.87
C ILE A 1125 10.82 26.10 3.25
N TYR A 1126 11.33 25.11 3.97
CA TYR A 1126 11.85 25.27 5.33
C TYR A 1126 13.19 26.02 5.34
N ARG A 1127 14.24 25.50 4.73
CA ARG A 1127 15.59 26.08 4.73
C ARG A 1127 15.75 27.27 3.79
N ARG A 1128 15.27 27.17 2.54
CA ARG A 1128 15.55 28.19 1.51
C ARG A 1128 14.59 29.38 1.57
N ILE A 1129 13.46 29.25 2.26
CA ILE A 1129 12.49 30.33 2.45
C ILE A 1129 12.38 30.67 3.94
N LEU A 1130 11.87 29.77 4.78
CA LEU A 1130 11.52 30.08 6.17
C LEU A 1130 12.76 30.41 7.02
N VAL A 1131 13.79 29.55 7.10
CA VAL A 1131 15.02 29.84 7.88
C VAL A 1131 15.70 31.13 7.41
N ARG A 1132 15.72 31.40 6.09
CA ARG A 1132 16.31 32.62 5.53
C ARG A 1132 15.51 33.88 5.84
N LYS A 1133 14.19 33.79 5.88
CA LYS A 1133 13.29 34.92 6.14
C LYS A 1133 13.13 35.18 7.64
N LEU A 1134 13.02 34.13 8.44
CA LEU A 1134 12.92 34.19 9.90
C LEU A 1134 14.26 34.53 10.56
N LYS A 1135 15.39 34.13 9.94
CA LYS A 1135 16.77 34.35 10.43
C LYS A 1135 17.08 33.72 11.81
N THR A 1136 16.29 32.77 12.28
CA THR A 1136 16.45 32.04 13.56
C THR A 1136 16.58 30.53 13.35
N THR A 1137 16.85 29.77 14.43
CA THR A 1137 16.64 28.32 14.43
C THR A 1137 15.14 28.02 14.40
N ILE A 1138 14.75 26.89 13.83
CA ILE A 1138 13.37 26.41 13.81
C ILE A 1138 13.28 24.98 14.36
N LYS A 1139 12.22 24.69 15.13
CA LYS A 1139 11.82 23.34 15.55
C LYS A 1139 10.62 22.90 14.72
N ILE A 1140 10.66 21.72 14.11
CA ILE A 1140 9.64 21.28 13.13
C ILE A 1140 8.98 19.94 13.50
N TRP A 1141 7.64 19.91 13.45
CA TRP A 1141 6.81 18.70 13.49
C TRP A 1141 6.25 18.40 12.10
N THR A 1142 6.67 17.28 11.51
CA THR A 1142 6.34 16.89 10.14
C THR A 1142 6.78 15.47 9.88
N THR A 1143 6.08 14.75 9.01
CA THR A 1143 6.59 13.51 8.41
C THR A 1143 7.84 13.81 7.58
N ARG A 1144 8.72 12.82 7.43
CA ARG A 1144 10.07 13.00 6.89
C ARG A 1144 10.42 11.91 5.90
N ASP A 1145 11.29 12.24 4.95
CA ASP A 1145 11.98 11.24 4.14
C ASP A 1145 13.39 10.99 4.72
N LYS A 1146 14.07 9.94 4.25
CA LYS A 1146 15.43 9.63 4.72
C LYS A 1146 16.51 10.61 4.23
N THR A 1147 16.15 11.65 3.47
CA THR A 1147 17.09 12.51 2.74
C THR A 1147 17.33 13.87 3.39
N LEU A 1148 16.30 14.48 4.00
CA LEU A 1148 16.43 15.73 4.75
C LEU A 1148 16.55 15.44 6.25
N LYS A 1149 17.69 15.79 6.85
CA LYS A 1149 18.00 15.61 8.28
C LYS A 1149 17.92 16.94 9.05
N SER A 1150 18.16 16.89 10.36
CA SER A 1150 18.50 18.08 11.15
C SER A 1150 19.72 18.76 10.50
N ASP A 1151 19.74 20.10 10.51
CA ASP A 1151 20.84 20.88 9.91
C ASP A 1151 21.31 21.90 10.94
N CYS A 1152 22.46 21.63 11.57
CA CYS A 1152 23.02 22.48 12.63
C CYS A 1152 24.31 23.20 12.22
N ARG A 1153 24.56 23.31 10.91
CA ARG A 1153 25.81 23.84 10.34
C ARG A 1153 25.91 25.36 10.37
N ILE A 1154 24.81 26.08 10.59
CA ILE A 1154 24.78 27.55 10.57
C ILE A 1154 24.50 28.04 11.99
N PHE A 1155 25.50 28.62 12.63
CA PHE A 1155 25.37 29.16 13.98
C PHE A 1155 24.16 30.11 14.08
N GLY A 1156 23.23 29.82 15.00
CA GLY A 1156 21.99 30.58 15.20
C GLY A 1156 20.85 30.35 14.19
N ARG A 1157 21.02 29.50 13.15
CA ARG A 1157 20.00 29.24 12.11
C ARG A 1157 19.86 27.77 11.75
N ASN A 1158 19.57 26.96 12.76
CA ASN A 1158 19.49 25.51 12.64
C ASN A 1158 18.08 25.03 12.27
N ILE A 1159 18.00 23.81 11.75
CA ILE A 1159 16.74 23.05 11.63
C ILE A 1159 16.80 21.90 12.62
N ARG A 1160 15.94 21.95 13.64
CA ARG A 1160 15.78 20.93 14.67
C ARG A 1160 14.47 20.20 14.50
N LEU A 1161 14.52 18.90 14.72
CA LEU A 1161 13.45 17.97 14.38
C LEU A 1161 12.78 17.48 15.67
N VAL A 1162 11.46 17.65 15.83
CA VAL A 1162 10.71 17.18 17.01
C VAL A 1162 10.54 15.66 16.97
N THR A 1163 10.84 14.94 18.05
CA THR A 1163 10.74 13.47 18.07
C THR A 1163 9.31 12.99 18.29
N SER A 1164 8.92 11.90 17.64
CA SER A 1164 7.65 11.20 17.89
C SER A 1164 7.79 10.21 19.06
N PRO A 1165 6.77 10.04 19.92
CA PRO A 1165 5.48 10.73 19.93
C PRO A 1165 5.54 12.10 20.64
N ILE A 1166 4.58 12.98 20.32
CA ILE A 1166 4.29 14.21 21.07
C ILE A 1166 3.05 14.01 21.94
N SER A 1167 2.85 14.89 22.93
CA SER A 1167 1.62 14.95 23.72
C SER A 1167 1.02 16.35 23.62
N VAL A 1168 -0.24 16.44 23.17
CA VAL A 1168 -1.01 17.69 23.10
C VAL A 1168 -1.96 17.71 24.30
N SER A 1169 -1.61 18.47 25.35
CA SER A 1169 -2.43 18.57 26.56
C SER A 1169 -2.77 17.20 27.21
N GLY A 1170 -1.87 16.22 27.13
CA GLY A 1170 -2.06 14.86 27.66
C GLY A 1170 -2.49 13.83 26.63
N HIS A 1171 -2.90 14.23 25.42
CA HIS A 1171 -3.28 13.32 24.33
C HIS A 1171 -2.07 12.97 23.46
N PRO A 1172 -1.69 11.67 23.33
CA PRO A 1172 -0.55 11.28 22.52
C PRO A 1172 -0.85 11.39 21.01
N SER A 1173 0.11 11.89 20.24
CA SER A 1173 0.07 11.94 18.77
C SER A 1173 1.40 11.46 18.19
N SER A 1174 1.36 10.70 17.10
CA SER A 1174 2.54 10.14 16.42
C SER A 1174 2.59 10.55 14.96
N LEU A 1175 3.78 10.53 14.35
CA LEU A 1175 3.96 10.86 12.93
C LEU A 1175 3.20 9.93 11.97
N GLU A 1176 2.81 8.73 12.41
CA GLU A 1176 2.00 7.78 11.64
C GLU A 1176 0.49 8.05 11.72
N SER A 1177 0.04 8.77 12.77
CA SER A 1177 -1.36 9.06 13.06
C SER A 1177 -1.74 10.54 12.92
N ASP A 1178 -0.76 11.43 12.71
CA ASP A 1178 -0.94 12.88 12.56
C ASP A 1178 -0.59 13.34 11.14
N VAL A 1179 -1.52 14.03 10.48
CA VAL A 1179 -1.30 14.56 9.13
C VAL A 1179 -1.03 16.07 9.13
N SER A 1180 -0.82 16.69 10.28
CA SER A 1180 -0.44 18.10 10.40
C SER A 1180 1.06 18.32 10.17
N GLN A 1181 1.42 19.54 9.72
CA GLN A 1181 2.80 19.99 9.65
C GLN A 1181 2.88 21.42 10.18
N TRP A 1182 3.75 21.63 11.16
CA TRP A 1182 3.94 22.93 11.80
C TRP A 1182 5.37 23.14 12.30
N LEU A 1183 5.73 24.39 12.55
CA LEU A 1183 7.02 24.77 13.12
C LEU A 1183 6.93 25.96 14.07
N ILE A 1184 7.97 26.11 14.89
CA ILE A 1184 8.18 27.26 15.77
C ILE A 1184 9.62 27.80 15.68
N SER A 1185 9.80 29.09 15.94
CA SER A 1185 11.12 29.77 15.96
C SER A 1185 11.85 29.64 17.31
N ASP A 1186 13.17 29.44 17.31
CA ASP A 1186 14.00 29.28 18.52
C ASP A 1186 15.31 30.10 18.40
N PRO A 1187 15.55 31.15 19.22
CA PRO A 1187 14.57 31.85 20.05
C PRO A 1187 13.57 32.62 19.17
N GLY A 1188 12.33 32.83 19.65
CA GLY A 1188 11.35 33.67 18.97
C GLY A 1188 9.92 33.42 19.43
N ASN A 1189 8.94 34.07 18.78
CA ASN A 1189 7.52 34.08 19.15
C ASN A 1189 6.60 33.67 17.97
N LYS A 1190 7.13 32.94 16.99
CA LYS A 1190 6.41 32.60 15.75
C LYS A 1190 6.01 31.14 15.70
N PHE A 1191 4.75 30.89 15.35
CA PHE A 1191 4.20 29.59 15.00
C PHE A 1191 3.82 29.60 13.52
N CYS A 1192 4.13 28.54 12.77
CA CYS A 1192 3.72 28.43 11.38
C CYS A 1192 3.07 27.08 11.07
N ALA A 1193 1.94 27.11 10.36
CA ALA A 1193 1.39 25.93 9.69
C ALA A 1193 1.95 25.84 8.27
N VAL A 1194 2.35 24.64 7.84
CA VAL A 1194 2.95 24.39 6.53
C VAL A 1194 2.14 23.32 5.82
N ASP A 1195 1.88 23.49 4.52
CA ASP A 1195 1.07 22.54 3.74
C ASP A 1195 1.85 21.35 3.18
N LYS A 1196 3.19 21.37 3.30
CA LYS A 1196 4.10 20.36 2.76
C LYS A 1196 4.97 19.71 3.84
N PRO A 1197 5.15 18.38 3.80
CA PRO A 1197 6.07 17.71 4.69
C PRO A 1197 7.53 18.05 4.35
N TYR A 1198 8.43 17.85 5.32
CA TYR A 1198 9.88 18.03 5.16
C TYR A 1198 10.51 16.88 4.36
N HIS A 1199 10.14 16.80 3.07
CA HIS A 1199 10.65 15.83 2.09
C HIS A 1199 11.42 16.56 0.99
N LYS A 1200 12.37 15.92 0.31
CA LYS A 1200 13.07 16.52 -0.84
C LYS A 1200 12.15 16.71 -2.05
N SER A 1201 11.09 15.91 -2.16
CA SER A 1201 10.08 16.01 -3.23
C SER A 1201 9.38 17.37 -3.29
N GLN A 1202 9.14 18.03 -2.13
CA GLN A 1202 8.46 19.34 -2.09
C GLN A 1202 9.19 20.45 -2.85
N THR A 1203 10.48 20.31 -3.14
CA THR A 1203 11.20 21.25 -4.03
C THR A 1203 10.57 21.37 -5.41
N LYS A 1204 9.87 20.32 -5.87
CA LYS A 1204 9.19 20.27 -7.16
C LYS A 1204 7.68 20.44 -7.06
N GLU A 1205 7.18 20.84 -5.90
CA GLU A 1205 5.76 21.06 -5.64
C GLU A 1205 5.52 22.52 -5.28
N PRO A 1206 4.33 23.08 -5.54
CA PRO A 1206 3.92 24.33 -4.91
C PRO A 1206 3.84 24.14 -3.39
N GLY A 1207 3.96 25.21 -2.60
CA GLY A 1207 3.82 25.12 -1.15
C GLY A 1207 3.53 26.47 -0.51
N MET A 1208 2.91 26.43 0.65
CA MET A 1208 2.46 27.58 1.43
C MET A 1208 2.72 27.36 2.93
N ALA A 1209 3.17 28.43 3.60
CA ALA A 1209 3.26 28.48 5.04
C ALA A 1209 2.58 29.74 5.56
N VAL A 1210 1.76 29.59 6.60
CA VAL A 1210 1.05 30.69 7.28
C VAL A 1210 1.65 30.81 8.68
N CYS A 1211 2.33 31.93 8.95
CA CYS A 1211 3.02 32.18 10.20
C CYS A 1211 2.31 33.25 11.02
N ILE A 1212 2.02 32.95 12.29
CA ILE A 1212 1.38 33.83 13.27
C ILE A 1212 2.42 34.30 14.27
N ASP A 1213 2.43 35.61 14.53
CA ASP A 1213 3.31 36.27 15.49
C ASP A 1213 2.61 36.42 16.85
N ASP A 1214 2.64 35.38 17.68
CA ASP A 1214 1.96 35.35 18.98
C ASP A 1214 2.74 34.51 20.02
N ALA A 1215 3.11 35.14 21.13
CA ALA A 1215 3.93 34.52 22.18
C ALA A 1215 3.19 33.40 22.94
N SER A 1216 1.87 33.48 23.06
CA SER A 1216 1.07 32.50 23.78
C SER A 1216 0.96 31.21 22.97
N ILE A 1217 0.65 31.32 21.68
CA ILE A 1217 0.61 30.18 20.75
C ILE A 1217 2.00 29.54 20.67
N PHE A 1218 3.05 30.35 20.51
CA PHE A 1218 4.43 29.87 20.49
C PHE A 1218 4.77 29.03 21.73
N THR A 1219 4.45 29.54 22.93
CA THR A 1219 4.77 28.88 24.19
C THR A 1219 4.15 27.48 24.26
N ARG A 1220 2.88 27.33 23.85
CA ARG A 1220 2.18 26.03 23.84
C ARG A 1220 2.76 25.03 22.86
N PHE A 1221 3.11 25.46 21.66
CA PHE A 1221 3.78 24.58 20.70
C PHE A 1221 5.24 24.27 21.08
N ASN A 1222 5.89 25.15 21.84
CA ASN A 1222 7.22 24.91 22.38
C ASN A 1222 7.21 23.86 23.52
N GLU A 1223 6.17 23.85 24.36
CA GLU A 1223 5.94 22.78 25.34
C GLU A 1223 5.72 21.41 24.65
N ILE A 1224 4.96 21.38 23.55
CA ILE A 1224 4.75 20.17 22.74
C ILE A 1224 6.07 19.71 22.10
N ALA A 1225 6.91 20.65 21.66
CA ALA A 1225 8.21 20.40 21.04
C ALA A 1225 9.36 20.14 22.05
N ALA A 1226 9.07 19.46 23.17
CA ALA A 1226 10.03 19.23 24.25
C ALA A 1226 11.23 18.37 23.83
N ASN A 1227 10.99 17.33 23.03
CA ASN A 1227 12.01 16.35 22.66
C ASN A 1227 12.47 16.57 21.20
N LEU A 1228 13.79 16.64 20.99
CA LEU A 1228 14.39 16.94 19.69
C LEU A 1228 15.42 15.86 19.30
N ASP A 1229 15.49 15.54 18.01
CA ASP A 1229 16.56 14.70 17.48
C ASP A 1229 17.91 15.41 17.61
N ASN A 1230 18.96 14.62 17.86
CA ASN A 1230 20.33 15.10 17.87
C ASN A 1230 20.71 15.71 16.51
N CYS A 1231 21.48 16.80 16.54
CA CYS A 1231 22.09 17.37 15.35
C CYS A 1231 23.06 16.36 14.73
N THR A 1232 22.89 16.04 13.44
CA THR A 1232 23.83 15.20 12.67
C THR A 1232 24.51 15.95 11.55
#